data_AF-A0A670XYI2-F1
#
_entry.id   AF-A0A670XYI2-F1
#
_cell.length_a   1.000
_cell.length_b   1.000
_cell.length_c   1.000
_cell.angle_alpha   90.00
_cell.angle_beta   90.00
_cell.angle_gamma   90.00
#
_symmetry.space_group_name_H-M   'P 1'
#
loop_
_entity.id
_entity.type
_entity.pdbx_description
1 polymer ?
#
loop_
_entity_poly.entity_id
_entity_poly.type
_entity_poly.pdbx_seq_one_letter_code
_entity_poly.pdbx_strand_id
1 'polypeptide(L)'
;MANPAGLDSAAVEGFLDRHPELVEKWLKRRTAFLSKGAPAGALDFSYGGAAKQPSRYHHNGLSPRSSPSSTAPPGPEPAAGGQLLQHRGSQKELRKSFARSKASHGNLTYDEHLHRAQEPLSSARRRALLRKASSLPPTTAHLLSALLESRVNLPQYPPTALDYKRYLKQHNERQFFLELVKDISNDLDLSALSYKILIFVCLMVDAERGSLFLVEGGGAGGKKSLVSKVFDVHGGAPVLPCYSTENSSEMQLLWGKGTVGYVAEHGETVNMPDVYQDQRFNDKIDKLTGYKTKSLLCMPIRNSEGEIIGVAQVINKTPGGIPFTDDDEKVMEMYLPFCGIAISNAQLFAASRKEYDRSRALLEVVNDLFEEQTDLEKIVKKIMHRAQNLLKCERCLVLLLDDIESPEVKFTKSFELMSPKCVADTENSFKDNLEKPSASYSDWLVNNSIAELVASTGLPVNNSDADQDPRFDAEVDQMSGFHIRSVLCVPIWNNSHQIIGVAQVLNRLDGKPFDDADQRLFEAFVIFCGLGINNTIMYDQVKKSWAKQSVALDVLSYHATCSKAELDKFKTANIPLVSELGIDNVHFDDFSLDTDAMITAALRMFMELGIVQKFRIDYETLCRWLLTVRKNYRMVLYHNWRHAFNVCQLMFAMLTTAGFQEILTEIEILALIVGCLCHDLDHRGTNNAFQAKIGSALAQLYGTSATLEHHHFNHAVMILQSEGHNIFANLSSKDYSDLMQLLKKSILATDLTLYFEKRTEFFELVNKGDYNWNVKYQREVFRSMLMTACDLGAATKPWEISRQVAELVTSEFFEQGDRERSELKLTPSAIFDRNRKDELPRLQLEWIDSICMPLYQALVKVNGKLKPMLDSVVANRKKWEELHQKRLLSQTTSNLAMSLESIK
;
A
#
# COMPACT_ATOMS: atom_id res chain seq x y z
N MET A 1 4.42 -18.67 14.76
CA MET A 1 4.99 -19.68 15.69
C MET A 1 6.42 -19.96 15.28
N ALA A 2 7.23 -20.53 16.18
CA ALA A 2 8.67 -20.71 15.96
C ALA A 2 9.01 -21.83 14.96
N ASN A 3 10.18 -21.74 14.36
CA ASN A 3 10.72 -22.69 13.39
C ASN A 3 11.39 -23.88 14.12
N PRO A 4 11.01 -25.16 13.88
CA PRO A 4 11.67 -26.31 14.48
C PRO A 4 13.03 -26.60 13.81
N ALA A 5 13.95 -27.19 14.56
CA ALA A 5 15.38 -27.21 14.23
C ALA A 5 15.80 -28.37 13.31
N GLY A 6 16.72 -28.09 12.38
CA GLY A 6 17.60 -29.09 11.79
C GLY A 6 18.78 -29.41 12.73
N LEU A 7 19.25 -30.66 12.71
CA LEU A 7 20.38 -31.12 13.52
C LEU A 7 21.71 -30.57 13.00
N ASP A 8 22.44 -29.88 13.86
CA ASP A 8 23.78 -29.35 13.58
C ASP A 8 24.86 -30.42 13.81
N SER A 9 25.74 -30.62 12.81
CA SER A 9 26.88 -31.54 12.89
C SER A 9 27.83 -31.18 14.05
N ALA A 10 28.00 -29.89 14.34
CA ALA A 10 28.83 -29.43 15.45
C ALA A 10 28.22 -29.77 16.83
N ALA A 11 26.89 -29.91 16.92
CA ALA A 11 26.23 -30.34 18.15
C ALA A 11 26.46 -31.84 18.46
N VAL A 12 26.62 -32.66 17.41
CA VAL A 12 26.94 -34.11 17.54
C VAL A 12 28.41 -34.31 17.92
N GLU A 13 29.34 -33.59 17.27
CA GLU A 13 30.76 -33.61 17.65
C GLU A 13 30.94 -33.09 19.09
N GLY A 14 30.33 -31.95 19.42
CA GLY A 14 30.34 -31.43 20.79
C GLY A 14 29.65 -32.33 21.82
N PHE A 15 28.73 -33.22 21.42
CA PHE A 15 28.17 -34.23 22.33
C PHE A 15 29.16 -35.35 22.61
N LEU A 16 29.89 -35.82 21.59
CA LEU A 16 30.92 -36.85 21.74
C LEU A 16 32.13 -36.34 22.54
N ASP A 17 32.54 -35.09 22.34
CA ASP A 17 33.60 -34.44 23.12
C ASP A 17 33.22 -34.21 24.60
N ARG A 18 31.91 -34.06 24.89
CA ARG A 18 31.39 -33.96 26.26
C ARG A 18 31.19 -35.30 26.97
N HIS A 19 31.25 -36.42 26.23
CA HIS A 19 31.05 -37.78 26.74
C HIS A 19 32.16 -38.78 26.34
N PRO A 20 33.45 -38.47 26.58
CA PRO A 20 34.57 -39.33 26.20
C PRO A 20 34.53 -40.71 26.88
N GLU A 21 33.87 -40.84 28.04
CA GLU A 21 33.66 -42.09 28.75
C GLU A 21 32.87 -43.13 27.92
N LEU A 22 32.00 -42.70 27.01
CA LEU A 22 31.26 -43.62 26.13
C LEU A 22 32.19 -44.23 25.07
N VAL A 23 33.12 -43.43 24.53
CA VAL A 23 34.14 -43.86 23.58
C VAL A 23 35.14 -44.81 24.26
N GLU A 24 35.59 -44.47 25.46
CA GLU A 24 36.54 -45.31 26.22
C GLU A 24 35.92 -46.66 26.64
N LYS A 25 34.64 -46.67 27.02
CA LYS A 25 33.88 -47.89 27.37
C LYS A 25 33.61 -48.79 26.17
N TRP A 26 33.50 -48.23 24.96
CA TRP A 26 33.45 -48.97 23.70
C TRP A 26 34.82 -49.56 23.32
N LEU A 27 35.91 -48.77 23.41
CA LEU A 27 37.27 -49.23 23.14
C LEU A 27 37.72 -50.37 24.08
N LYS A 28 37.41 -50.28 25.37
CA LYS A 28 37.70 -51.33 26.37
C LYS A 28 36.94 -52.64 26.11
N ARG A 29 35.73 -52.59 25.55
CA ARG A 29 35.00 -53.80 25.11
C ARG A 29 35.65 -54.45 23.88
N ARG A 30 36.21 -53.66 22.97
CA ARG A 30 36.85 -54.14 21.73
C ARG A 30 38.24 -54.74 21.96
N THR A 31 39.06 -54.19 22.85
CA THR A 31 40.40 -54.76 23.16
C THR A 31 40.35 -56.05 23.99
N ALA A 32 39.32 -56.25 24.81
CA ALA A 32 39.12 -57.49 25.56
C ALA A 32 38.78 -58.71 24.68
N PHE A 33 38.35 -58.50 23.44
CA PHE A 33 37.95 -59.57 22.51
C PHE A 33 39.09 -60.06 21.60
N LEU A 34 40.21 -59.31 21.54
CA LEU A 34 41.32 -59.54 20.59
C LEU A 34 42.57 -60.17 21.23
N SER A 35 42.56 -60.51 22.52
CA SER A 35 43.75 -60.90 23.29
C SER A 35 43.86 -62.40 23.66
N LYS A 36 43.07 -63.29 23.04
CA LYS A 36 43.18 -64.75 23.18
C LYS A 36 43.57 -65.40 21.85
N GLY A 37 44.88 -65.54 21.57
CA GLY A 37 45.34 -66.01 20.26
C GLY A 37 46.79 -66.48 20.05
N ALA A 38 47.63 -66.59 21.10
CA ALA A 38 48.95 -67.30 21.05
C ALA A 38 50.03 -66.69 20.07
N PRO A 39 51.28 -67.22 19.94
CA PRO A 39 52.43 -66.42 20.41
C PRO A 39 53.74 -66.38 19.54
N ALA A 40 54.65 -65.50 19.99
CA ALA A 40 56.13 -65.51 19.86
C ALA A 40 56.84 -65.22 18.49
N GLY A 41 57.86 -64.34 18.52
CA GLY A 41 58.75 -64.10 17.36
C GLY A 41 59.70 -62.86 17.36
N ALA A 42 60.63 -62.77 18.32
CA ALA A 42 61.99 -62.15 18.25
C ALA A 42 62.33 -60.80 17.52
N LEU A 43 62.98 -59.88 18.30
CA LEU A 43 64.22 -59.07 18.01
C LEU A 43 64.24 -58.05 16.83
N ASP A 44 64.93 -56.89 16.84
CA ASP A 44 65.77 -56.19 17.84
C ASP A 44 66.01 -54.68 17.49
N PHE A 45 66.44 -53.85 18.49
CA PHE A 45 67.29 -52.61 18.48
C PHE A 45 67.30 -51.55 17.32
N SER A 46 67.61 -50.24 17.47
CA SER A 46 68.15 -49.41 18.59
C SER A 46 67.88 -47.87 18.45
N TYR A 47 68.44 -47.08 19.39
CA TYR A 47 68.25 -45.65 19.75
C TYR A 47 68.95 -44.55 18.90
N GLY A 48 68.57 -43.28 19.10
CA GLY A 48 69.48 -42.10 18.97
C GLY A 48 68.80 -40.70 19.01
N GLY A 49 69.37 -39.69 19.69
CA GLY A 49 68.80 -38.31 19.78
C GLY A 49 69.78 -37.18 20.23
N ALA A 50 69.25 -35.97 20.49
CA ALA A 50 69.91 -34.66 20.84
C ALA A 50 70.42 -33.81 19.62
N ALA A 51 70.12 -32.51 19.39
CA ALA A 51 70.42 -31.19 20.05
C ALA A 51 71.67 -30.45 19.41
N LYS A 52 71.99 -29.13 19.54
CA LYS A 52 71.51 -27.98 20.36
C LYS A 52 72.07 -26.57 19.90
N GLN A 53 71.23 -25.54 19.60
CA GLN A 53 71.46 -24.07 19.89
C GLN A 53 72.67 -23.27 19.24
N PRO A 54 72.95 -21.94 19.53
CA PRO A 54 72.14 -20.68 19.51
C PRO A 54 72.89 -19.36 19.02
N SER A 55 72.33 -18.14 19.29
CA SER A 55 72.96 -16.77 19.48
C SER A 55 72.80 -15.67 18.36
N ARG A 56 72.88 -14.32 18.58
CA ARG A 56 72.39 -13.33 19.62
C ARG A 56 72.62 -11.84 19.16
N TYR A 57 72.30 -10.82 20.00
CA TYR A 57 72.63 -9.34 20.01
C TYR A 57 71.50 -8.32 19.63
N HIS A 58 71.33 -7.09 20.19
CA HIS A 58 71.87 -6.37 21.38
C HIS A 58 70.90 -5.28 21.98
N HIS A 59 71.39 -4.28 22.77
CA HIS A 59 70.68 -3.52 23.85
C HIS A 59 70.20 -2.04 23.60
N ASN A 60 69.16 -1.64 24.37
CA ASN A 60 68.83 -0.37 25.09
C ASN A 60 69.03 1.06 24.53
N GLY A 61 68.05 1.97 24.82
CA GLY A 61 68.33 3.41 25.09
C GLY A 61 67.17 4.43 25.13
N LEU A 62 66.88 4.99 26.32
CA LEU A 62 66.32 6.35 26.63
C LEU A 62 64.79 6.66 26.64
N SER A 63 64.42 7.58 27.56
CA SER A 63 63.10 8.16 27.91
C SER A 63 63.24 9.72 27.94
N PRO A 64 62.38 10.61 28.55
CA PRO A 64 61.09 10.49 29.29
C PRO A 64 60.02 11.63 29.05
N ARG A 65 58.99 11.72 29.93
CA ARG A 65 58.01 12.84 30.19
C ARG A 65 56.82 13.01 29.23
N SER A 66 55.62 13.46 29.64
CA SER A 66 55.02 13.73 30.98
C SER A 66 53.47 13.83 30.95
N SER A 67 52.83 13.62 32.11
CA SER A 67 51.39 13.73 32.47
C SER A 67 50.88 15.21 32.54
N PRO A 68 49.65 15.59 33.04
CA PRO A 68 48.71 14.88 33.94
C PRO A 68 47.16 15.04 33.76
N SER A 69 46.41 14.11 34.42
CA SER A 69 45.13 14.25 35.21
C SER A 69 43.92 15.09 34.69
N SER A 70 42.66 14.95 35.14
CA SER A 70 41.94 14.19 36.20
C SER A 70 40.47 13.93 35.72
N THR A 71 39.44 13.44 36.46
CA THR A 71 39.18 13.06 37.87
C THR A 71 38.08 11.96 37.93
N ALA A 72 37.60 11.57 39.13
CA ALA A 72 36.31 10.88 39.40
C ALA A 72 35.54 11.70 40.50
N PRO A 73 34.31 11.38 40.98
CA PRO A 73 33.99 10.15 41.76
C PRO A 73 32.46 9.72 41.62
N PRO A 74 31.73 9.01 42.53
CA PRO A 74 30.74 7.98 42.11
C PRO A 74 29.30 8.00 42.74
N GLY A 75 28.39 7.18 42.19
CA GLY A 75 27.12 6.73 42.81
C GLY A 75 25.97 7.76 42.89
N PRO A 76 24.73 7.37 43.32
CA PRO A 76 24.30 6.08 43.89
C PRO A 76 23.10 5.40 43.16
N GLU A 77 22.74 4.17 43.55
CA GLU A 77 21.38 3.62 43.35
C GLU A 77 20.41 4.16 44.42
N PRO A 78 19.07 4.12 44.20
CA PRO A 78 18.31 3.03 44.83
C PRO A 78 17.07 2.51 44.09
N ALA A 79 16.82 1.21 44.29
CA ALA A 79 15.52 0.55 44.56
C ALA A 79 14.28 0.71 43.63
N ALA A 80 13.92 -0.43 43.02
CA ALA A 80 12.60 -1.10 43.07
C ALA A 80 11.33 -0.47 42.43
N GLY A 81 10.78 -1.23 41.47
CA GLY A 81 9.32 -1.35 41.24
C GLY A 81 8.76 -0.62 40.02
N GLY A 82 8.20 -1.36 39.05
CA GLY A 82 7.43 -0.75 37.95
C GLY A 82 7.32 -1.61 36.69
N GLN A 83 6.10 -2.02 36.37
CA GLN A 83 5.71 -2.80 35.20
C GLN A 83 6.20 -2.19 33.86
N LEU A 84 6.80 -3.01 32.99
CA LEU A 84 7.14 -2.64 31.61
C LEU A 84 5.91 -2.67 30.70
N LEU A 85 5.18 -1.55 30.65
CA LEU A 85 4.30 -1.23 29.53
C LEU A 85 5.14 -0.75 28.34
N GLN A 86 5.40 -1.61 27.36
CA GLN A 86 6.04 -1.18 26.11
C GLN A 86 5.06 -0.35 25.27
N HIS A 87 5.29 0.96 25.26
CA HIS A 87 4.55 1.88 24.40
C HIS A 87 4.93 1.65 22.93
N ARG A 88 3.93 1.53 22.04
CA ARG A 88 4.14 1.28 20.61
C ARG A 88 4.90 2.44 19.96
N GLY A 89 5.97 2.12 19.23
CA GLY A 89 6.68 3.05 18.35
C GLY A 89 5.79 3.57 17.21
N SER A 90 6.04 4.81 16.78
CA SER A 90 5.15 5.51 15.86
C SER A 90 5.15 4.92 14.44
N GLN A 91 4.02 5.01 13.73
CA GLN A 91 3.92 4.61 12.30
C GLN A 91 4.91 5.36 11.38
N LYS A 92 5.51 6.46 11.86
CA LYS A 92 6.51 7.27 11.14
C LYS A 92 7.87 6.57 11.05
N GLU A 93 8.21 5.69 12.00
CA GLU A 93 9.46 4.93 11.99
C GLU A 93 9.36 3.64 11.16
N LEU A 94 8.20 2.95 11.20
CA LEU A 94 7.92 1.82 10.30
C LEU A 94 7.95 2.23 8.82
N ARG A 95 7.49 3.45 8.48
CA ARG A 95 7.63 3.99 7.12
C ARG A 95 9.10 4.30 6.76
N LYS A 96 9.93 4.73 7.72
CA LYS A 96 11.37 4.92 7.49
C LYS A 96 12.15 3.61 7.36
N SER A 97 11.81 2.56 8.11
CA SER A 97 12.45 1.24 7.95
C SER A 97 12.03 0.56 6.65
N PHE A 98 10.76 0.64 6.26
CA PHE A 98 10.28 0.12 4.98
C PHE A 98 10.90 0.84 3.77
N ALA A 99 11.02 2.17 3.82
CA ALA A 99 11.70 2.96 2.79
C ALA A 99 13.21 2.64 2.67
N ARG A 100 13.88 2.27 3.77
CA ARG A 100 15.27 1.77 3.73
C ARG A 100 15.37 0.34 3.19
N SER A 101 14.41 -0.52 3.51
CA SER A 101 14.38 -1.91 3.02
C SER A 101 14.18 -2.00 1.50
N LYS A 102 13.29 -1.17 0.92
CA LYS A 102 13.00 -1.21 -0.52
C LYS A 102 14.10 -0.62 -1.41
N ALA A 103 15.12 0.01 -0.84
CA ALA A 103 16.23 0.64 -1.55
C ALA A 103 17.51 -0.23 -1.65
N SER A 104 17.53 -1.43 -1.06
CA SER A 104 18.77 -2.22 -0.86
C SER A 104 18.84 -3.54 -1.64
N HIS A 105 17.93 -3.80 -2.58
CA HIS A 105 17.97 -4.96 -3.48
C HIS A 105 17.96 -4.53 -4.95
N GLY A 106 19.03 -3.84 -5.33
CA GLY A 106 19.44 -3.62 -6.72
C GLY A 106 20.96 -3.77 -6.82
N ASN A 107 21.40 -4.88 -7.41
CA ASN A 107 22.74 -5.14 -7.97
C ASN A 107 23.94 -4.46 -7.28
N LEU A 108 24.55 -5.11 -6.29
CA LEU A 108 25.92 -4.81 -5.87
C LEU A 108 26.66 -6.09 -5.49
N THR A 109 27.64 -6.45 -6.31
CA THR A 109 28.65 -7.47 -6.03
C THR A 109 29.50 -7.04 -4.84
N TYR A 110 29.58 -7.87 -3.80
CA TYR A 110 30.47 -7.63 -2.66
C TYR A 110 31.93 -7.80 -3.09
N ASP A 111 32.71 -6.71 -2.96
CA ASP A 111 34.18 -6.74 -3.00
C ASP A 111 34.67 -6.36 -1.59
N GLU A 112 35.52 -7.20 -1.01
CA GLU A 112 35.78 -7.19 0.44
C GLU A 112 37.21 -6.72 0.74
N HIS A 113 37.33 -5.56 1.38
CA HIS A 113 38.61 -5.01 1.82
C HIS A 113 38.59 -4.62 3.31
N LEU A 114 39.54 -5.22 4.04
CA LEU A 114 40.05 -4.88 5.40
C LEU A 114 39.55 -5.72 6.59
N HIS A 115 40.01 -6.97 6.67
CA HIS A 115 40.86 -7.39 7.80
C HIS A 115 41.87 -8.45 7.34
N ARG A 116 43.16 -8.09 7.27
CA ARG A 116 44.21 -8.89 6.61
C ARG A 116 45.16 -9.53 7.62
N ALA A 117 44.84 -10.75 8.07
CA ALA A 117 45.75 -11.61 8.82
C ALA A 117 46.06 -12.88 8.02
N GLN A 118 47.28 -12.97 7.49
CA GLN A 118 47.92 -14.16 6.89
C GLN A 118 47.03 -15.14 6.08
N GLU A 119 46.60 -14.74 4.88
CA GLU A 119 46.21 -15.72 3.85
C GLU A 119 47.45 -16.42 3.23
N PRO A 120 47.33 -17.71 2.85
CA PRO A 120 48.40 -18.44 2.17
C PRO A 120 48.61 -17.98 0.72
N LEU A 121 49.87 -18.01 0.26
CA LEU A 121 50.34 -17.56 -1.07
C LEU A 121 49.63 -18.18 -2.29
N SER A 122 48.84 -19.24 -2.11
CA SER A 122 48.02 -19.88 -3.14
C SER A 122 46.81 -19.04 -3.57
N SER A 123 46.17 -18.29 -2.66
CA SER A 123 44.95 -17.51 -2.96
C SER A 123 45.24 -16.32 -3.89
N ALA A 124 46.37 -15.65 -3.67
CA ALA A 124 46.80 -14.47 -4.43
C ALA A 124 47.15 -14.83 -5.89
N ARG A 125 47.85 -15.95 -6.09
CA ARG A 125 48.20 -16.45 -7.43
C ARG A 125 46.96 -16.82 -8.26
N ARG A 126 45.95 -17.45 -7.63
CA ARG A 126 44.70 -17.85 -8.29
C ARG A 126 43.87 -16.63 -8.76
N ARG A 127 43.80 -15.56 -7.96
CA ARG A 127 43.14 -14.29 -8.33
C ARG A 127 43.90 -13.43 -9.35
N ALA A 128 45.21 -13.61 -9.50
CA ALA A 128 46.00 -12.93 -10.53
C ALA A 128 45.81 -13.55 -11.93
N LEU A 129 45.70 -14.88 -12.02
CA LEU A 129 45.44 -15.60 -13.28
C LEU A 129 44.06 -15.27 -13.86
N LEU A 130 43.01 -15.28 -13.02
CA LEU A 130 41.65 -14.98 -13.46
C LEU A 130 41.50 -13.56 -14.04
N ARG A 131 42.16 -12.55 -13.44
CA ARG A 131 42.18 -11.17 -13.97
C ARG A 131 42.91 -11.02 -15.31
N LYS A 132 43.79 -11.96 -15.68
CA LYS A 132 44.53 -11.95 -16.95
C LYS A 132 43.76 -12.68 -18.06
N ALA A 133 42.84 -13.57 -17.71
CA ALA A 133 41.97 -14.29 -18.64
C ALA A 133 40.75 -13.46 -19.10
N SER A 134 40.33 -12.46 -18.31
CA SER A 134 39.14 -11.64 -18.59
C SER A 134 39.37 -10.44 -19.51
N SER A 135 40.59 -10.22 -20.02
CA SER A 135 40.97 -8.97 -20.70
C SER A 135 41.45 -9.10 -22.15
N LEU A 136 41.35 -10.28 -22.78
CA LEU A 136 41.76 -10.49 -24.18
C LEU A 136 40.78 -11.42 -24.92
N PRO A 137 40.61 -11.29 -26.25
CA PRO A 137 39.66 -12.11 -27.02
C PRO A 137 40.03 -13.59 -27.04
N PRO A 138 39.05 -14.51 -27.05
CA PRO A 138 39.30 -15.94 -26.93
C PRO A 138 39.87 -16.52 -28.23
N THR A 139 41.18 -16.73 -28.26
CA THR A 139 41.82 -17.65 -29.22
C THR A 139 42.18 -18.95 -28.49
N THR A 140 41.90 -20.09 -29.13
CA THR A 140 42.00 -21.44 -28.54
C THR A 140 43.38 -21.73 -27.94
N ALA A 141 44.45 -21.16 -28.51
CA ALA A 141 45.82 -21.30 -28.02
C ALA A 141 46.05 -20.65 -26.64
N HIS A 142 45.43 -19.51 -26.34
CA HIS A 142 45.59 -18.84 -25.04
C HIS A 142 44.89 -19.59 -23.90
N LEU A 143 43.71 -20.17 -24.19
CA LEU A 143 42.99 -21.04 -23.26
C LEU A 143 43.79 -22.31 -22.93
N LEU A 144 44.37 -22.95 -23.95
CA LEU A 144 45.24 -24.12 -23.80
C LEU A 144 46.52 -23.80 -22.99
N SER A 145 47.17 -22.66 -23.25
CA SER A 145 48.36 -22.24 -22.50
C SER A 145 48.04 -21.96 -21.02
N ALA A 146 46.91 -21.33 -20.71
CA ALA A 146 46.47 -21.09 -19.34
C ALA A 146 46.11 -22.40 -18.59
N LEU A 147 45.54 -23.38 -19.29
CA LEU A 147 45.26 -24.72 -18.74
C LEU A 147 46.53 -25.54 -18.48
N LEU A 148 47.59 -25.34 -19.27
CA LEU A 148 48.88 -26.01 -19.11
C LEU A 148 49.77 -25.38 -18.02
N GLU A 149 49.76 -24.06 -17.86
CA GLU A 149 50.52 -23.38 -16.80
C GLU A 149 49.88 -23.52 -15.41
N SER A 150 48.55 -23.69 -15.36
CA SER A 150 47.88 -24.26 -14.20
C SER A 150 48.36 -25.69 -14.01
N ARG A 151 49.37 -25.92 -13.16
CA ARG A 151 49.78 -27.26 -12.72
C ARG A 151 48.66 -27.95 -11.95
N VAL A 152 47.71 -28.49 -12.71
CA VAL A 152 46.76 -29.50 -12.30
C VAL A 152 47.59 -30.70 -11.84
N ASN A 153 47.45 -31.08 -10.57
CA ASN A 153 47.68 -32.48 -10.21
C ASN A 153 46.71 -33.26 -11.09
N LEU A 154 47.24 -34.01 -12.07
CA LEU A 154 46.44 -34.85 -12.95
C LEU A 154 45.45 -35.61 -12.07
N PRO A 155 44.13 -35.45 -12.26
CA PRO A 155 43.20 -36.32 -11.57
C PRO A 155 43.57 -37.75 -12.00
N GLN A 156 43.94 -38.58 -11.04
CA GLN A 156 43.76 -40.02 -11.22
C GLN A 156 42.30 -40.16 -11.60
N TYR A 157 42.05 -40.76 -12.78
CA TYR A 157 40.72 -40.83 -13.39
C TYR A 157 39.68 -41.12 -12.32
N PRO A 158 38.68 -40.24 -12.10
CA PRO A 158 37.64 -40.57 -11.15
C PRO A 158 37.00 -41.86 -11.64
N PRO A 159 36.93 -42.91 -10.80
CA PRO A 159 36.00 -43.98 -11.07
C PRO A 159 34.60 -43.37 -11.20
N THR A 160 33.70 -43.98 -11.97
CA THR A 160 32.29 -43.52 -12.06
C THR A 160 31.76 -43.25 -10.66
N ALA A 161 30.83 -42.30 -10.44
CA ALA A 161 30.41 -41.92 -9.08
C ALA A 161 29.97 -43.13 -8.18
N LEU A 162 29.53 -44.21 -8.83
CA LEU A 162 29.25 -45.53 -8.24
C LEU A 162 30.52 -46.31 -7.82
N ASP A 163 31.55 -46.30 -8.66
CA ASP A 163 32.82 -46.99 -8.46
C ASP A 163 33.68 -46.33 -7.37
N TYR A 164 33.59 -45.00 -7.19
CA TYR A 164 34.19 -44.33 -6.02
C TYR A 164 33.52 -44.79 -4.72
N LYS A 165 32.20 -45.00 -4.74
CA LYS A 165 31.46 -45.55 -3.60
C LYS A 165 31.81 -47.02 -3.34
N ARG A 166 31.99 -47.84 -4.38
CA ARG A 166 32.52 -49.22 -4.27
C ARG A 166 33.94 -49.23 -3.68
N TYR A 167 34.81 -48.31 -4.08
CA TYR A 167 36.14 -48.13 -3.48
C TYR A 167 36.04 -47.77 -1.99
N LEU A 168 35.20 -46.79 -1.62
CA LEU A 168 34.96 -46.42 -0.22
C LEU A 168 34.40 -47.60 0.60
N LYS A 169 33.46 -48.39 0.06
CA LYS A 169 32.92 -49.59 0.73
C LYS A 169 34.03 -50.55 1.13
N GLN A 170 35.05 -50.73 0.28
CA GLN A 170 36.17 -51.66 0.53
C GLN A 170 37.28 -51.08 1.44
N HIS A 171 37.45 -49.76 1.50
CA HIS A 171 38.61 -49.12 2.15
C HIS A 171 38.26 -48.27 3.38
N ASN A 172 37.02 -47.78 3.49
CA ASN A 172 36.57 -46.91 4.57
C ASN A 172 35.03 -46.91 4.68
N GLU A 173 34.48 -47.94 5.33
CA GLU A 173 33.03 -48.12 5.53
C GLU A 173 32.34 -46.91 6.18
N ARG A 174 33.02 -46.23 7.13
CA ARG A 174 32.48 -45.02 7.77
C ARG A 174 32.32 -43.88 6.76
N GLN A 175 33.30 -43.65 5.91
CA GLN A 175 33.23 -42.62 4.87
C GLN A 175 32.22 -42.99 3.78
N PHE A 176 32.12 -44.28 3.42
CA PHE A 176 31.09 -44.80 2.53
C PHE A 176 29.69 -44.47 3.05
N PHE A 177 29.35 -44.86 4.28
CA PHE A 177 28.03 -44.61 4.86
C PHE A 177 27.69 -43.12 4.95
N LEU A 178 28.64 -42.28 5.40
CA LEU A 178 28.43 -40.84 5.48
C LEU A 178 28.17 -40.20 4.11
N GLU A 179 28.86 -40.63 3.05
CA GLU A 179 28.64 -40.11 1.70
C GLU A 179 27.27 -40.55 1.14
N LEU A 180 26.80 -41.77 1.45
CA LEU A 180 25.45 -42.21 1.07
C LEU A 180 24.35 -41.42 1.77
N VAL A 181 24.48 -41.17 3.08
CA VAL A 181 23.50 -40.38 3.85
C VAL A 181 23.47 -38.92 3.37
N LYS A 182 24.64 -38.34 3.09
CA LYS A 182 24.78 -36.98 2.54
C LYS A 182 24.11 -36.85 1.16
N ASP A 183 24.25 -37.84 0.27
CA ASP A 183 23.67 -37.78 -1.07
C ASP A 183 22.13 -37.90 -1.12
N ILE A 184 21.52 -38.62 -0.16
CA ILE A 184 20.05 -38.66 -0.01
C ILE A 184 19.52 -37.43 0.72
N SER A 185 20.26 -36.88 1.69
CA SER A 185 19.81 -35.73 2.48
C SER A 185 19.75 -34.42 1.69
N ASN A 186 20.48 -34.34 0.57
CA ASN A 186 20.50 -33.18 -0.32
C ASN A 186 19.48 -33.26 -1.48
N ASP A 187 18.69 -34.33 -1.59
CA ASP A 187 17.69 -34.47 -2.65
C ASP A 187 16.27 -34.22 -2.11
N LEU A 188 15.51 -33.39 -2.83
CA LEU A 188 14.15 -33.00 -2.49
C LEU A 188 13.14 -33.45 -3.56
N ASP A 189 13.60 -34.00 -4.70
CA ASP A 189 12.71 -34.63 -5.66
C ASP A 189 12.46 -36.08 -5.24
N LEU A 190 11.19 -36.41 -4.98
CA LEU A 190 10.81 -37.72 -4.45
C LEU A 190 11.20 -38.88 -5.39
N SER A 191 11.25 -38.66 -6.71
CA SER A 191 11.57 -39.68 -7.71
C SER A 191 13.09 -39.90 -7.78
N ALA A 192 13.87 -38.82 -7.85
CA ALA A 192 15.33 -38.88 -7.84
C ALA A 192 15.87 -39.43 -6.51
N LEU A 193 15.28 -39.01 -5.38
CA LEU A 193 15.57 -39.54 -4.05
C LEU A 193 15.25 -41.03 -3.95
N SER A 194 14.06 -41.46 -4.39
CA SER A 194 13.66 -42.87 -4.41
C SER A 194 14.66 -43.73 -5.18
N TYR A 195 15.11 -43.27 -6.36
CA TYR A 195 16.10 -43.93 -7.19
C TYR A 195 17.48 -44.01 -6.50
N LYS A 196 17.95 -42.92 -5.89
CA LYS A 196 19.22 -42.89 -5.13
C LYS A 196 19.20 -43.85 -3.94
N ILE A 197 18.17 -43.78 -3.10
CA ILE A 197 17.97 -44.68 -1.96
C ILE A 197 18.08 -46.13 -2.43
N LEU A 198 17.38 -46.47 -3.52
CA LEU A 198 17.33 -47.83 -4.02
C LEU A 198 18.69 -48.34 -4.50
N ILE A 199 19.43 -47.55 -5.27
CA ILE A 199 20.81 -47.87 -5.68
C ILE A 199 21.72 -48.06 -4.47
N PHE A 200 21.59 -47.20 -3.46
CA PHE A 200 22.44 -47.23 -2.27
C PHE A 200 22.14 -48.46 -1.40
N VAL A 201 20.87 -48.84 -1.22
CA VAL A 201 20.50 -50.10 -0.56
C VAL A 201 21.09 -51.30 -1.33
N CYS A 202 20.94 -51.36 -2.66
CA CYS A 202 21.52 -52.45 -3.47
C CYS A 202 23.05 -52.53 -3.34
N LEU A 203 23.76 -51.40 -3.33
CA LEU A 203 25.21 -51.35 -3.11
C LEU A 203 25.62 -51.76 -1.69
N MET A 204 24.80 -51.49 -0.68
CA MET A 204 25.14 -51.79 0.71
C MET A 204 25.10 -53.30 0.97
N VAL A 205 24.05 -54.00 0.53
CA VAL A 205 23.88 -55.45 0.74
C VAL A 205 24.34 -56.33 -0.43
N ASP A 206 24.97 -55.74 -1.45
CA ASP A 206 25.40 -56.38 -2.70
C ASP A 206 24.27 -57.12 -3.45
N ALA A 207 23.08 -56.53 -3.50
CA ALA A 207 21.93 -57.10 -4.24
C ALA A 207 21.98 -56.81 -5.74
N GLU A 208 21.46 -57.74 -6.55
CA GLU A 208 21.39 -57.61 -8.01
C GLU A 208 20.38 -56.55 -8.46
N ARG A 209 19.22 -56.52 -7.77
CA ARG A 209 18.08 -55.62 -8.04
C ARG A 209 17.41 -55.19 -6.75
N GLY A 210 16.71 -54.06 -6.80
CA GLY A 210 15.81 -53.62 -5.74
C GLY A 210 14.52 -53.01 -6.29
N SER A 211 13.52 -52.87 -5.41
CA SER A 211 12.33 -52.04 -5.61
C SER A 211 12.01 -51.22 -4.36
N LEU A 212 11.48 -50.02 -4.54
CA LEU A 212 11.01 -49.15 -3.47
C LEU A 212 9.52 -48.84 -3.65
N PHE A 213 8.76 -48.98 -2.56
CA PHE A 213 7.33 -48.70 -2.50
C PHE A 213 7.09 -47.61 -1.47
N LEU A 214 6.35 -46.56 -1.83
CA LEU A 214 5.95 -45.49 -0.91
C LEU A 214 4.47 -45.66 -0.54
N VAL A 215 4.11 -45.23 0.66
CA VAL A 215 2.71 -45.27 1.12
C VAL A 215 1.98 -44.03 0.59
N GLU A 216 0.94 -44.25 -0.21
CA GLU A 216 0.02 -43.19 -0.67
C GLU A 216 -1.42 -43.50 -0.22
N GLY A 217 -2.11 -42.46 0.25
CA GLY A 217 -3.42 -42.55 0.91
C GLY A 217 -3.28 -42.78 2.42
N GLY A 218 -3.94 -41.93 3.22
CA GLY A 218 -3.85 -41.96 4.68
C GLY A 218 -4.58 -40.86 5.46
N GLY A 219 -5.31 -39.96 4.78
CA GLY A 219 -6.26 -39.06 5.46
C GLY A 219 -7.42 -39.83 6.07
N ALA A 220 -8.06 -39.28 7.12
CA ALA A 220 -9.10 -39.94 7.90
C ALA A 220 -10.23 -40.52 7.03
N GLY A 221 -10.21 -41.86 6.83
CA GLY A 221 -11.19 -42.61 6.02
C GLY A 221 -10.66 -43.21 4.71
N GLY A 222 -9.48 -42.81 4.23
CA GLY A 222 -8.89 -43.34 2.98
C GLY A 222 -8.21 -44.71 3.16
N LYS A 223 -8.37 -45.61 2.18
CA LYS A 223 -7.60 -46.87 2.13
C LYS A 223 -6.14 -46.57 1.81
N LYS A 224 -5.22 -47.04 2.67
CA LYS A 224 -3.77 -46.97 2.40
C LYS A 224 -3.42 -47.86 1.20
N SER A 225 -2.51 -47.40 0.34
CA SER A 225 -1.99 -48.16 -0.79
C SER A 225 -0.48 -47.98 -0.91
N LEU A 226 0.19 -48.93 -1.56
CA LEU A 226 1.62 -48.89 -1.81
C LEU A 226 1.86 -48.59 -3.28
N VAL A 227 2.54 -47.49 -3.57
CA VAL A 227 2.81 -47.03 -4.94
C VAL A 227 4.32 -47.09 -5.21
N SER A 228 4.72 -47.74 -6.29
CA SER A 228 6.10 -47.67 -6.78
C SER A 228 6.19 -46.79 -8.03
N LYS A 229 7.00 -45.74 -7.92
CA LYS A 229 7.43 -44.87 -9.04
C LYS A 229 8.79 -45.29 -9.61
N VAL A 230 9.49 -46.20 -8.93
CA VAL A 230 10.82 -46.70 -9.29
C VAL A 230 10.89 -48.19 -8.99
N PHE A 231 10.73 -49.00 -10.04
CA PHE A 231 10.70 -50.45 -9.99
C PHE A 231 11.95 -51.06 -10.65
N ASP A 232 12.42 -52.19 -10.14
CA ASP A 232 13.42 -53.05 -10.79
C ASP A 232 14.78 -52.39 -11.15
N VAL A 233 15.41 -51.72 -10.17
CA VAL A 233 16.68 -50.99 -10.40
C VAL A 233 17.90 -51.85 -10.07
N HIS A 234 18.84 -51.91 -11.01
CA HIS A 234 20.11 -52.63 -10.91
C HIS A 234 21.22 -51.83 -10.20
N GLY A 235 22.02 -52.50 -9.34
CA GLY A 235 23.18 -51.94 -8.63
C GLY A 235 24.40 -51.55 -9.50
N GLY A 236 24.19 -51.30 -10.80
CA GLY A 236 25.19 -50.92 -11.79
C GLY A 236 24.65 -50.11 -12.98
N ALA A 237 23.37 -49.68 -12.95
CA ALA A 237 22.78 -48.92 -14.04
C ALA A 237 23.35 -47.48 -14.11
N PRO A 238 23.71 -46.97 -15.30
CA PRO A 238 24.07 -45.56 -15.47
C PRO A 238 22.85 -44.66 -15.27
N VAL A 239 23.08 -43.40 -14.88
CA VAL A 239 22.03 -42.41 -14.60
C VAL A 239 21.29 -42.01 -15.88
N LEU A 240 20.20 -42.71 -16.18
CA LEU A 240 19.14 -42.27 -17.08
C LEU A 240 17.79 -42.71 -16.50
N PRO A 241 16.82 -41.80 -16.25
CA PRO A 241 15.44 -42.21 -16.15
C PRO A 241 15.03 -42.80 -17.51
N CYS A 242 14.37 -43.95 -17.52
CA CYS A 242 13.79 -44.46 -18.75
C CYS A 242 12.68 -43.47 -19.17
N TYR A 243 12.84 -42.87 -20.36
CA TYR A 243 11.97 -41.80 -20.81
C TYR A 243 10.53 -42.27 -21.00
N SER A 244 9.60 -41.52 -20.40
CA SER A 244 8.28 -41.19 -20.94
C SER A 244 7.65 -42.19 -21.93
N THR A 245 6.77 -43.04 -21.42
CA THR A 245 5.46 -43.20 -22.06
C THR A 245 4.43 -42.59 -21.12
N GLU A 246 3.51 -41.78 -21.65
CA GLU A 246 2.52 -41.02 -20.86
C GLU A 246 1.40 -41.89 -20.25
N ASN A 247 1.67 -43.20 -20.10
CA ASN A 247 0.79 -44.22 -19.53
C ASN A 247 1.59 -45.28 -18.74
N SER A 248 2.75 -44.92 -18.17
CA SER A 248 3.49 -45.83 -17.28
C SER A 248 2.64 -46.12 -16.03
N SER A 249 2.06 -47.32 -15.96
CA SER A 249 1.18 -47.73 -14.89
C SER A 249 1.93 -47.72 -13.55
N GLU A 250 1.60 -46.78 -12.67
CA GLU A 250 2.06 -46.81 -11.28
C GLU A 250 1.70 -48.16 -10.67
N MET A 251 2.68 -48.95 -10.23
CA MET A 251 2.40 -50.29 -9.71
C MET A 251 1.83 -50.15 -8.29
N GLN A 252 0.51 -50.05 -8.21
CA GLN A 252 -0.23 -49.97 -6.96
C GLN A 252 -0.44 -51.37 -6.37
N LEU A 253 0.19 -51.62 -5.22
CA LEU A 253 -0.02 -52.81 -4.42
C LEU A 253 -1.03 -52.54 -3.29
N LEU A 254 -1.84 -53.55 -3.00
CA LEU A 254 -2.81 -53.52 -1.90
C LEU A 254 -2.09 -53.72 -0.55
N TRP A 255 -2.47 -52.91 0.43
CA TRP A 255 -2.04 -53.07 1.82
C TRP A 255 -2.30 -54.50 2.34
N GLY A 256 -1.36 -55.04 3.13
CA GLY A 256 -1.45 -56.40 3.70
C GLY A 256 -1.30 -57.56 2.71
N LYS A 257 -1.17 -57.33 1.40
CA LYS A 257 -1.06 -58.41 0.39
C LYS A 257 0.35 -58.61 -0.18
N GLY A 258 0.79 -59.86 -0.17
CA GLY A 258 2.14 -60.28 -0.59
C GLY A 258 3.23 -59.82 0.38
N THR A 259 4.48 -60.22 0.16
CA THR A 259 5.61 -59.89 1.05
C THR A 259 5.73 -58.40 1.38
N VAL A 260 5.66 -57.53 0.38
CA VAL A 260 5.75 -56.06 0.57
C VAL A 260 4.57 -55.52 1.38
N GLY A 261 3.35 -56.01 1.12
CA GLY A 261 2.15 -55.63 1.86
C GLY A 261 2.15 -56.12 3.31
N TYR A 262 2.67 -57.32 3.57
CA TYR A 262 2.87 -57.84 4.93
C TYR A 262 3.83 -56.96 5.73
N VAL A 263 4.98 -56.60 5.15
CA VAL A 263 5.98 -55.71 5.76
C VAL A 263 5.41 -54.31 6.03
N ALA A 264 4.59 -53.77 5.12
CA ALA A 264 3.92 -52.49 5.32
C ALA A 264 2.88 -52.53 6.46
N GLU A 265 2.18 -53.65 6.63
CA GLU A 265 1.11 -53.81 7.63
C GLU A 265 1.65 -54.11 9.03
N HIS A 266 2.65 -54.99 9.15
CA HIS A 266 3.18 -55.47 10.43
C HIS A 266 4.44 -54.69 10.87
N GLY A 267 5.16 -54.08 9.94
CA GLY A 267 6.41 -53.36 10.23
C GLY A 267 7.58 -54.26 10.63
N GLU A 268 7.52 -55.54 10.28
CA GLU A 268 8.54 -56.55 10.54
C GLU A 268 9.46 -56.73 9.32
N THR A 269 10.76 -56.97 9.57
CA THR A 269 11.72 -57.39 8.55
C THR A 269 11.40 -58.80 8.04
N VAL A 270 11.54 -59.02 6.73
CA VAL A 270 11.40 -60.34 6.11
C VAL A 270 12.61 -60.66 5.24
N ASN A 271 13.40 -61.64 5.67
CA ASN A 271 14.52 -62.22 4.92
C ASN A 271 14.14 -63.65 4.49
N MET A 272 14.18 -63.92 3.19
CA MET A 272 13.85 -65.20 2.58
C MET A 272 15.09 -65.77 1.85
N PRO A 273 15.70 -66.85 2.37
CA PRO A 273 16.78 -67.56 1.69
C PRO A 273 16.37 -68.22 0.35
N ASP A 274 15.12 -68.71 0.28
CA ASP A 274 14.47 -69.24 -0.93
C ASP A 274 13.01 -68.77 -0.97
N VAL A 275 12.69 -67.86 -1.89
CA VAL A 275 11.36 -67.25 -1.98
C VAL A 275 10.25 -68.22 -2.39
N TYR A 276 10.56 -69.31 -3.09
CA TYR A 276 9.54 -70.26 -3.55
C TYR A 276 9.03 -71.18 -2.43
N GLN A 277 9.63 -71.12 -1.24
CA GLN A 277 9.19 -71.85 -0.05
C GLN A 277 8.23 -71.02 0.82
N ASP A 278 8.09 -69.70 0.59
CA ASP A 278 7.23 -68.82 1.38
C ASP A 278 5.90 -68.51 0.66
N GLN A 279 4.78 -68.77 1.33
CA GLN A 279 3.43 -68.58 0.77
C GLN A 279 3.07 -67.10 0.51
N ARG A 280 3.84 -66.14 1.06
CA ARG A 280 3.63 -64.70 0.87
C ARG A 280 4.26 -64.18 -0.44
N PHE A 281 5.14 -64.95 -1.07
CA PHE A 281 5.76 -64.60 -2.34
C PHE A 281 4.78 -64.77 -3.51
N ASN A 282 4.81 -63.83 -4.47
CA ASN A 282 3.91 -63.81 -5.62
C ASN A 282 4.69 -64.05 -6.93
N ASP A 283 4.74 -65.31 -7.36
CA ASP A 283 5.49 -65.75 -8.54
C ASP A 283 4.97 -65.23 -9.90
N LYS A 284 3.86 -64.49 -9.91
CA LYS A 284 3.28 -63.91 -11.14
C LYS A 284 4.21 -62.91 -11.81
N ILE A 285 4.99 -62.15 -11.04
CA ILE A 285 5.92 -61.14 -11.58
C ILE A 285 7.14 -61.83 -12.20
N ASP A 286 7.73 -62.82 -11.52
CA ASP A 286 8.78 -63.70 -12.06
C ASP A 286 8.33 -64.37 -13.37
N LYS A 287 7.12 -64.95 -13.41
CA LYS A 287 6.54 -65.57 -14.62
C LYS A 287 6.33 -64.59 -15.78
N LEU A 288 5.98 -63.34 -15.50
CA LEU A 288 5.69 -62.32 -16.52
C LEU A 288 6.96 -61.62 -17.03
N THR A 289 7.99 -61.51 -16.19
CA THR A 289 9.29 -60.90 -16.54
C THR A 289 10.33 -61.90 -17.05
N GLY A 290 10.12 -63.21 -16.82
CA GLY A 290 11.10 -64.25 -17.09
C GLY A 290 12.29 -64.26 -16.12
N TYR A 291 12.26 -63.42 -15.08
CA TYR A 291 13.29 -63.32 -14.07
C TYR A 291 13.06 -64.32 -12.93
N LYS A 292 14.14 -64.77 -12.28
CA LYS A 292 14.08 -65.72 -11.17
C LYS A 292 14.59 -65.08 -9.88
N THR A 293 13.67 -64.72 -8.99
CA THR A 293 14.01 -64.36 -7.61
C THR A 293 14.44 -65.63 -6.86
N LYS A 294 15.58 -65.60 -6.16
CA LYS A 294 16.09 -66.70 -5.32
C LYS A 294 16.01 -66.30 -3.85
N SER A 295 16.78 -65.27 -3.48
CA SER A 295 16.78 -64.68 -2.14
C SER A 295 16.16 -63.28 -2.16
N LEU A 296 15.53 -62.88 -1.06
CA LEU A 296 14.80 -61.61 -0.92
C LEU A 296 14.96 -61.08 0.49
N LEU A 297 15.31 -59.80 0.62
CA LEU A 297 15.28 -59.06 1.89
C LEU A 297 14.34 -57.86 1.73
N CYS A 298 13.43 -57.69 2.69
CA CYS A 298 12.42 -56.65 2.65
C CYS A 298 12.24 -56.02 4.04
N MET A 299 12.27 -54.69 4.11
CA MET A 299 12.22 -53.93 5.36
C MET A 299 11.34 -52.67 5.23
N PRO A 300 10.65 -52.27 6.31
CA PRO A 300 9.87 -51.04 6.33
C PRO A 300 10.77 -49.81 6.47
N ILE A 301 10.39 -48.72 5.82
CA ILE A 301 10.95 -47.38 6.04
C ILE A 301 10.02 -46.63 6.97
N ARG A 302 10.56 -46.15 8.10
CA ARG A 302 9.82 -45.43 9.13
C ARG A 302 10.17 -43.94 9.13
N ASN A 303 9.18 -43.06 9.35
CA ASN A 303 9.43 -41.64 9.63
C ASN A 303 9.94 -41.44 11.06
N SER A 304 10.22 -40.19 11.44
CA SER A 304 10.64 -39.80 12.79
C SER A 304 9.61 -40.08 13.89
N GLU A 305 8.35 -40.32 13.52
CA GLU A 305 7.23 -40.64 14.42
C GLU A 305 7.00 -42.15 14.55
N GLY A 306 7.78 -42.97 13.81
CA GLY A 306 7.72 -44.43 13.81
C GLY A 306 6.72 -45.04 12.81
N GLU A 307 5.95 -44.22 12.10
CA GLU A 307 5.00 -44.65 11.08
C GLU A 307 5.72 -45.17 9.83
N ILE A 308 5.14 -46.19 9.19
CA ILE A 308 5.67 -46.77 7.96
C ILE A 308 5.25 -45.90 6.77
N ILE A 309 6.23 -45.23 6.14
CA ILE A 309 6.05 -44.36 4.98
C ILE A 309 6.46 -45.01 3.65
N GLY A 310 7.12 -46.17 3.72
CA GLY A 310 7.49 -46.96 2.56
C GLY A 310 8.04 -48.33 2.93
N VAL A 311 8.38 -49.13 1.93
CA VAL A 311 8.99 -50.46 2.07
C VAL A 311 10.09 -50.59 1.02
N ALA A 312 11.30 -50.92 1.48
CA ALA A 312 12.44 -51.24 0.63
C ALA A 312 12.54 -52.76 0.45
N GLN A 313 12.76 -53.20 -0.79
CA GLN A 313 12.92 -54.60 -1.15
C GLN A 313 14.18 -54.75 -2.01
N VAL A 314 14.96 -55.78 -1.73
CA VAL A 314 16.13 -56.18 -2.52
C VAL A 314 16.12 -57.69 -2.76
N ILE A 315 16.61 -58.10 -3.92
CA ILE A 315 16.56 -59.49 -4.38
C ILE A 315 17.90 -59.94 -4.96
N ASN A 316 18.18 -61.24 -4.83
CA ASN A 316 19.37 -61.94 -5.30
C ASN A 316 20.69 -61.29 -4.82
N LYS A 317 21.20 -61.70 -3.65
CA LYS A 317 22.53 -61.29 -3.19
C LYS A 317 23.65 -61.79 -4.11
N THR A 318 24.57 -60.91 -4.47
CA THR A 318 25.70 -61.19 -5.36
C THR A 318 26.99 -61.49 -4.58
N PRO A 319 27.89 -62.34 -5.12
CA PRO A 319 27.73 -63.16 -6.33
C PRO A 319 26.92 -64.44 -6.06
N GLY A 320 26.10 -64.86 -7.05
CA GLY A 320 25.50 -66.20 -7.12
C GLY A 320 24.03 -66.34 -6.67
N GLY A 321 23.46 -65.37 -5.98
CA GLY A 321 22.12 -65.46 -5.39
C GLY A 321 22.10 -66.23 -4.07
N ILE A 322 23.09 -65.99 -3.22
CA ILE A 322 23.16 -66.53 -1.85
C ILE A 322 22.09 -65.88 -0.95
N PRO A 323 21.76 -66.48 0.21
CA PRO A 323 20.89 -65.83 1.20
C PRO A 323 21.48 -64.51 1.71
N PHE A 324 20.61 -63.57 2.11
CA PHE A 324 21.03 -62.40 2.87
C PHE A 324 21.36 -62.82 4.32
N THR A 325 22.40 -62.22 4.87
CA THR A 325 22.97 -62.50 6.20
C THR A 325 22.49 -61.48 7.24
N ASP A 326 22.52 -61.83 8.52
CA ASP A 326 22.18 -60.95 9.65
C ASP A 326 22.92 -59.59 9.62
N ASP A 327 24.12 -59.54 9.03
CA ASP A 327 24.89 -58.30 8.88
C ASP A 327 24.37 -57.41 7.73
N ASP A 328 23.77 -58.00 6.68
CA ASP A 328 23.03 -57.22 5.67
C ASP A 328 21.79 -56.58 6.29
N GLU A 329 21.10 -57.31 7.17
CA GLU A 329 19.94 -56.79 7.90
C GLU A 329 20.34 -55.60 8.76
N LYS A 330 21.36 -55.73 9.62
CA LYS A 330 21.85 -54.62 10.46
C LYS A 330 22.30 -53.40 9.64
N VAL A 331 22.95 -53.63 8.49
CA VAL A 331 23.42 -52.56 7.60
C VAL A 331 22.25 -51.82 6.94
N MET A 332 21.21 -52.54 6.52
CA MET A 332 19.99 -51.95 5.97
C MET A 332 19.16 -51.26 7.06
N GLU A 333 18.98 -51.87 8.22
CA GLU A 333 18.31 -51.32 9.41
C GLU A 333 18.96 -50.01 9.89
N MET A 334 20.30 -49.91 9.83
CA MET A 334 21.02 -48.67 10.15
C MET A 334 20.81 -47.55 9.12
N TYR A 335 20.48 -47.89 7.86
CA TYR A 335 20.38 -46.92 6.76
C TYR A 335 18.95 -46.40 6.54
N LEU A 336 17.95 -47.26 6.61
CA LEU A 336 16.56 -46.90 6.32
C LEU A 336 15.96 -45.77 7.19
N PRO A 337 16.36 -45.53 8.46
CA PRO A 337 15.93 -44.35 9.21
C PRO A 337 16.34 -43.02 8.54
N PHE A 338 17.54 -42.94 7.95
CA PHE A 338 17.99 -41.76 7.21
C PHE A 338 17.20 -41.58 5.91
N CYS A 339 16.89 -42.69 5.22
CA CYS A 339 15.97 -42.69 4.09
C CYS A 339 14.57 -42.19 4.47
N GLY A 340 14.08 -42.59 5.64
CA GLY A 340 12.78 -42.15 6.17
C GLY A 340 12.71 -40.65 6.43
N ILE A 341 13.76 -40.07 7.02
CA ILE A 341 13.89 -38.61 7.20
C ILE A 341 13.93 -37.90 5.85
N ALA A 342 14.76 -38.37 4.90
CA ALA A 342 14.88 -37.77 3.57
C ALA A 342 13.56 -37.80 2.79
N ILE A 343 12.87 -38.94 2.77
CA ILE A 343 11.57 -39.11 2.09
C ILE A 343 10.51 -38.18 2.71
N SER A 344 10.46 -38.11 4.05
CA SER A 344 9.54 -37.22 4.76
C SER A 344 9.78 -35.75 4.39
N ASN A 345 11.05 -35.33 4.33
CA ASN A 345 11.43 -33.97 3.93
C ASN A 345 11.05 -33.66 2.47
N ALA A 346 11.28 -34.60 1.54
CA ALA A 346 10.89 -34.45 0.14
C ALA A 346 9.36 -34.36 -0.04
N GLN A 347 8.60 -35.19 0.68
CA GLN A 347 7.12 -35.14 0.69
C GLN A 347 6.60 -33.81 1.25
N LEU A 348 7.15 -33.34 2.37
CA LEU A 348 6.80 -32.04 2.97
C LEU A 348 7.15 -30.87 2.02
N PHE A 349 8.30 -30.93 1.36
CA PHE A 349 8.71 -29.91 0.38
C PHE A 349 7.77 -29.89 -0.83
N ALA A 350 7.40 -31.04 -1.37
CA ALA A 350 6.45 -31.13 -2.49
C ALA A 350 5.05 -30.60 -2.13
N ALA A 351 4.54 -30.93 -0.94
CA ALA A 351 3.27 -30.41 -0.44
C ALA A 351 3.30 -28.89 -0.22
N SER A 352 4.35 -28.39 0.43
CA SER A 352 4.60 -26.95 0.64
C SER A 352 4.70 -26.19 -0.69
N ARG A 353 5.39 -26.77 -1.68
CA ARG A 353 5.52 -26.18 -3.01
C ARG A 353 4.18 -26.08 -3.73
N LYS A 354 3.33 -27.12 -3.64
CA LYS A 354 1.99 -27.12 -4.22
C LYS A 354 1.10 -26.01 -3.64
N GLU A 355 1.10 -25.81 -2.31
CA GLU A 355 0.37 -24.70 -1.68
C GLU A 355 0.99 -23.32 -2.00
N TYR A 356 2.31 -23.23 -2.16
CA TYR A 356 2.98 -22.00 -2.62
C TYR A 356 2.55 -21.61 -4.04
N ASP A 357 2.58 -22.56 -4.98
CA ASP A 357 2.15 -22.31 -6.37
C ASP A 357 0.64 -21.98 -6.44
N ARG A 358 -0.20 -22.62 -5.60
CA ARG A 358 -1.63 -22.26 -5.43
C ARG A 358 -1.83 -20.83 -4.90
N SER A 359 -1.05 -20.45 -3.90
CA SER A 359 -1.08 -19.11 -3.30
C SER A 359 -0.58 -18.03 -4.26
N ARG A 360 0.46 -18.33 -5.07
CA ARG A 360 0.97 -17.41 -6.09
C ARG A 360 -0.07 -17.15 -7.18
N ALA A 361 -0.76 -18.19 -7.67
CA ALA A 361 -1.82 -18.03 -8.67
C ALA A 361 -2.95 -17.10 -8.18
N LEU A 362 -3.35 -17.19 -6.91
CA LEU A 362 -4.32 -16.25 -6.32
C LEU A 362 -3.79 -14.81 -6.23
N LEU A 363 -2.50 -14.61 -5.91
CA LEU A 363 -1.89 -13.28 -5.85
C LEU A 363 -1.70 -12.63 -7.22
N GLU A 364 -1.40 -13.43 -8.26
CA GLU A 364 -1.34 -12.97 -9.65
C GLU A 364 -2.71 -12.43 -10.10
N VAL A 365 -3.79 -13.15 -9.80
CA VAL A 365 -5.17 -12.68 -10.01
C VAL A 365 -5.43 -11.37 -9.28
N VAL A 366 -5.08 -11.27 -8.00
CA VAL A 366 -5.26 -10.03 -7.23
C VAL A 366 -4.58 -8.85 -7.94
N ASN A 367 -3.31 -8.96 -8.32
CA ASN A 367 -2.62 -7.86 -9.02
C ASN A 367 -3.36 -7.43 -10.30
N ASP A 368 -3.76 -8.39 -11.15
CA ASP A 368 -4.48 -8.11 -12.40
C ASP A 368 -5.84 -7.40 -12.18
N LEU A 369 -6.54 -7.71 -11.08
CA LEU A 369 -7.84 -7.12 -10.72
C LEU A 369 -7.73 -5.70 -10.14
N PHE A 370 -6.61 -5.39 -9.48
CA PHE A 370 -6.39 -4.09 -8.85
C PHE A 370 -5.63 -3.10 -9.74
N GLU A 371 -5.06 -3.52 -10.89
CA GLU A 371 -4.32 -2.64 -11.80
C GLU A 371 -5.21 -1.76 -12.71
N GLU A 372 -6.36 -2.26 -13.19
CA GLU A 372 -7.24 -1.53 -14.13
C GLU A 372 -8.71 -1.37 -13.65
N GLN A 373 -8.93 -0.60 -12.58
CA GLN A 373 -10.27 -0.39 -11.97
C GLN A 373 -11.16 0.66 -12.67
N THR A 374 -11.15 0.74 -14.00
CA THR A 374 -11.87 1.81 -14.75
C THR A 374 -13.18 1.39 -15.39
N ASP A 375 -13.42 0.09 -15.58
CA ASP A 375 -14.53 -0.45 -16.36
C ASP A 375 -14.91 -1.85 -15.87
N LEU A 376 -16.18 -1.99 -15.44
CA LEU A 376 -16.72 -3.22 -14.90
C LEU A 376 -16.65 -4.38 -15.90
N GLU A 377 -16.94 -4.14 -17.19
CA GLU A 377 -17.01 -5.20 -18.19
C GLU A 377 -15.62 -5.81 -18.46
N LYS A 378 -14.59 -4.96 -18.52
CA LYS A 378 -13.20 -5.41 -18.71
C LYS A 378 -12.70 -6.25 -17.54
N ILE A 379 -13.01 -5.83 -16.33
CA ILE A 379 -12.60 -6.54 -15.11
C ILE A 379 -13.31 -7.89 -15.01
N VAL A 380 -14.63 -7.94 -15.25
CA VAL A 380 -15.38 -9.21 -15.24
C VAL A 380 -14.85 -10.16 -16.33
N LYS A 381 -14.56 -9.67 -17.55
CA LYS A 381 -13.92 -10.50 -18.59
C LYS A 381 -12.53 -11.02 -18.17
N LYS A 382 -11.70 -10.21 -17.50
CA LYS A 382 -10.41 -10.66 -16.93
C LYS A 382 -10.61 -11.73 -15.84
N ILE A 383 -11.55 -11.52 -14.92
CA ILE A 383 -11.95 -12.49 -13.88
C ILE A 383 -12.27 -13.83 -14.53
N MET A 384 -13.17 -13.83 -15.52
CA MET A 384 -13.65 -15.06 -16.14
C MET A 384 -12.53 -15.79 -16.89
N HIS A 385 -11.65 -15.07 -17.58
CA HIS A 385 -10.50 -15.68 -18.25
C HIS A 385 -9.49 -16.27 -17.25
N ARG A 386 -9.30 -15.66 -16.08
CA ARG A 386 -8.50 -16.23 -15.00
C ARG A 386 -9.17 -17.45 -14.35
N ALA A 387 -10.47 -17.41 -14.06
CA ALA A 387 -11.24 -18.53 -13.54
C ALA A 387 -11.15 -19.75 -14.47
N GLN A 388 -11.31 -19.52 -15.77
CA GLN A 388 -11.22 -20.55 -16.81
C GLN A 388 -9.84 -21.20 -16.88
N ASN A 389 -8.77 -20.41 -16.79
CA ASN A 389 -7.40 -20.93 -16.77
C ASN A 389 -7.08 -21.69 -15.46
N LEU A 390 -7.64 -21.24 -14.33
CA LEU A 390 -7.42 -21.83 -13.00
C LEU A 390 -8.12 -23.19 -12.84
N LEU A 391 -9.39 -23.28 -13.24
CA LEU A 391 -10.24 -24.48 -13.07
C LEU A 391 -10.33 -25.35 -14.33
N LYS A 392 -9.75 -24.89 -15.45
CA LYS A 392 -9.76 -25.58 -16.74
C LYS A 392 -11.18 -25.99 -17.17
N CYS A 393 -12.10 -25.02 -17.25
CA CYS A 393 -13.49 -25.25 -17.62
C CYS A 393 -13.83 -24.84 -19.08
N GLU A 394 -14.92 -25.39 -19.63
CA GLU A 394 -15.40 -25.09 -20.98
C GLU A 394 -16.11 -23.73 -21.04
N ARG A 395 -16.93 -23.39 -20.04
CA ARG A 395 -17.56 -22.08 -19.91
C ARG A 395 -17.38 -21.48 -18.52
N CYS A 396 -17.34 -20.15 -18.48
CA CYS A 396 -17.43 -19.36 -17.26
C CYS A 396 -18.49 -18.26 -17.43
N LEU A 397 -19.31 -18.06 -16.41
CA LEU A 397 -20.41 -17.10 -16.36
C LEU A 397 -20.32 -16.27 -15.06
N VAL A 398 -20.57 -14.97 -15.16
CA VAL A 398 -20.73 -14.07 -14.01
C VAL A 398 -22.04 -13.32 -14.14
N LEU A 399 -22.89 -13.41 -13.13
CA LEU A 399 -24.20 -12.77 -13.07
C LEU A 399 -24.20 -11.78 -11.91
N LEU A 400 -24.52 -10.50 -12.16
CA LEU A 400 -24.58 -9.45 -11.15
C LEU A 400 -26.03 -9.04 -10.85
N LEU A 401 -26.34 -8.85 -9.57
CA LEU A 401 -27.67 -8.48 -9.09
C LEU A 401 -28.02 -7.02 -9.45
N ASP A 402 -29.33 -6.75 -9.62
CA ASP A 402 -29.86 -5.39 -9.85
C ASP A 402 -29.80 -4.53 -8.58
N ASP A 403 -30.42 -5.06 -7.52
CA ASP A 403 -30.55 -4.44 -6.22
C ASP A 403 -30.21 -5.48 -5.15
N ILE A 404 -29.27 -5.13 -4.28
CA ILE A 404 -28.77 -5.96 -3.18
C ILE A 404 -29.78 -5.96 -2.01
N GLU A 405 -30.68 -4.98 -1.96
CA GLU A 405 -31.71 -4.83 -0.93
C GLU A 405 -33.07 -5.43 -1.36
N SER A 406 -33.22 -5.82 -2.63
CA SER A 406 -34.43 -6.47 -3.16
C SER A 406 -34.59 -7.90 -2.62
N PRO A 407 -35.79 -8.30 -2.14
CA PRO A 407 -36.07 -9.69 -1.77
C PRO A 407 -36.24 -10.61 -2.98
N GLU A 408 -36.47 -10.06 -4.19
CA GLU A 408 -36.49 -10.81 -5.44
C GLU A 408 -35.10 -10.82 -6.07
N VAL A 409 -34.55 -12.01 -6.32
CA VAL A 409 -33.29 -12.18 -7.04
C VAL A 409 -33.51 -11.83 -8.52
N LYS A 410 -32.89 -10.75 -8.99
CA LYS A 410 -32.87 -10.33 -10.39
C LYS A 410 -31.46 -9.99 -10.82
N PHE A 411 -31.03 -10.54 -11.95
CA PHE A 411 -29.71 -10.27 -12.52
C PHE A 411 -29.83 -9.20 -13.62
N THR A 412 -29.07 -8.11 -13.49
CA THR A 412 -29.08 -7.00 -14.47
C THR A 412 -27.97 -7.13 -15.51
N LYS A 413 -26.91 -7.86 -15.18
CA LYS A 413 -25.77 -8.05 -16.09
C LYS A 413 -25.27 -9.48 -16.03
N SER A 414 -25.39 -10.15 -17.17
CA SER A 414 -24.79 -11.45 -17.46
C SER A 414 -23.54 -11.27 -18.31
N PHE A 415 -22.44 -11.90 -17.91
CA PHE A 415 -21.21 -11.98 -18.69
C PHE A 415 -20.88 -13.45 -18.93
N GLU A 416 -20.63 -13.85 -20.17
CA GLU A 416 -20.27 -15.22 -20.57
C GLU A 416 -18.90 -15.27 -21.27
N LEU A 417 -18.13 -16.34 -21.01
CA LEU A 417 -16.85 -16.62 -21.66
C LEU A 417 -16.72 -18.11 -22.02
N MET A 418 -16.51 -18.37 -23.31
CA MET A 418 -16.26 -19.69 -23.89
C MET A 418 -14.77 -20.03 -23.94
N SER A 419 -14.43 -21.31 -23.72
CA SER A 419 -13.06 -21.81 -23.91
C SER A 419 -12.68 -21.81 -25.40
N PRO A 420 -11.49 -21.30 -25.78
CA PRO A 420 -11.01 -21.33 -27.17
C PRO A 420 -10.97 -22.74 -27.78
N LYS A 421 -10.83 -23.79 -26.96
CA LYS A 421 -10.85 -25.18 -27.43
C LYS A 421 -12.22 -25.57 -28.00
N CYS A 422 -13.31 -25.15 -27.35
CA CYS A 422 -14.68 -25.45 -27.79
C CYS A 422 -15.05 -24.66 -29.06
N VAL A 423 -14.49 -23.46 -29.24
CA VAL A 423 -14.73 -22.64 -30.45
C VAL A 423 -14.20 -23.33 -31.71
N ALA A 424 -13.03 -23.97 -31.64
CA ALA A 424 -12.43 -24.66 -32.78
C ALA A 424 -13.25 -25.87 -33.27
N ASP A 425 -13.87 -26.63 -32.37
CA ASP A 425 -14.78 -27.73 -32.73
C ASP A 425 -16.10 -27.21 -33.32
N THR A 426 -16.51 -26.00 -32.92
CA THR A 426 -17.75 -25.37 -33.38
C THR A 426 -17.62 -24.81 -34.81
N GLU A 427 -16.49 -24.20 -35.17
CA GLU A 427 -16.28 -23.63 -36.52
C GLU A 427 -16.37 -24.65 -37.66
N ASN A 428 -16.05 -25.93 -37.41
CA ASN A 428 -16.20 -27.00 -38.41
C ASN A 428 -17.67 -27.43 -38.66
N SER A 429 -18.59 -27.09 -37.75
CA SER A 429 -20.03 -27.40 -37.87
C SER A 429 -20.85 -26.24 -38.45
N PHE A 430 -20.29 -25.02 -38.46
CA PHE A 430 -21.03 -23.76 -38.69
C PHE A 430 -20.95 -23.19 -40.12
N LYS A 431 -20.71 -24.01 -41.15
CA LYS A 431 -20.61 -23.52 -42.54
C LYS A 431 -21.92 -23.45 -43.35
N ASP A 432 -23.01 -24.05 -42.87
CA ASP A 432 -24.22 -24.27 -43.70
C ASP A 432 -25.47 -23.44 -43.32
N ASN A 433 -25.42 -22.53 -42.35
CA ASN A 433 -26.55 -21.63 -42.07
C ASN A 433 -26.13 -20.17 -41.89
N LEU A 434 -26.63 -19.34 -42.80
CA LEU A 434 -26.29 -17.93 -43.01
C LEU A 434 -27.30 -16.97 -42.34
N GLU A 435 -26.82 -15.79 -41.96
CA GLU A 435 -27.58 -14.55 -41.67
C GLU A 435 -28.67 -14.57 -40.56
N LYS A 436 -28.29 -14.07 -39.36
CA LYS A 436 -29.16 -13.22 -38.52
C LYS A 436 -28.33 -12.33 -37.56
N PRO A 437 -28.82 -11.15 -37.13
CA PRO A 437 -28.00 -10.16 -36.40
C PRO A 437 -27.78 -10.50 -34.92
N SER A 438 -26.61 -10.12 -34.41
CA SER A 438 -26.09 -10.47 -33.08
C SER A 438 -26.61 -9.57 -31.94
N ALA A 439 -27.87 -9.75 -31.54
CA ALA A 439 -28.42 -9.13 -30.32
C ALA A 439 -29.36 -10.12 -29.59
N SER A 440 -29.12 -10.31 -28.29
CA SER A 440 -29.84 -11.21 -27.38
C SER A 440 -29.84 -12.71 -27.74
N TYR A 441 -28.66 -13.33 -27.63
CA TYR A 441 -28.49 -14.79 -27.61
C TYR A 441 -28.08 -15.33 -26.22
N SER A 442 -28.06 -14.48 -25.18
CA SER A 442 -27.52 -14.81 -23.85
C SER A 442 -28.56 -15.22 -22.80
N ASP A 443 -29.82 -14.78 -22.93
CA ASP A 443 -30.86 -15.00 -21.89
C ASP A 443 -31.45 -16.43 -21.88
N TRP A 444 -31.36 -17.17 -22.99
CA TRP A 444 -32.06 -18.45 -23.17
C TRP A 444 -31.23 -19.69 -22.84
N LEU A 445 -29.92 -19.50 -22.61
CA LEU A 445 -28.90 -20.56 -22.60
C LEU A 445 -28.45 -20.93 -21.17
N VAL A 446 -28.91 -20.20 -20.16
CA VAL A 446 -28.52 -20.38 -18.76
C VAL A 446 -29.74 -20.77 -17.94
N ASN A 447 -29.72 -21.98 -17.39
CA ASN A 447 -30.70 -22.38 -16.39
C ASN A 447 -30.38 -21.68 -15.06
N ASN A 448 -30.93 -20.48 -14.89
CA ASN A 448 -30.67 -19.61 -13.74
C ASN A 448 -31.11 -20.20 -12.40
N SER A 449 -31.87 -21.30 -12.37
CA SER A 449 -32.34 -21.97 -11.15
C SER A 449 -31.23 -22.24 -10.12
N ILE A 450 -30.02 -22.59 -10.56
CA ILE A 450 -28.86 -22.77 -9.66
C ILE A 450 -28.26 -21.42 -9.24
N ALA A 451 -28.13 -20.48 -10.18
CA ALA A 451 -27.64 -19.13 -9.90
C ALA A 451 -28.53 -18.41 -8.85
N GLU A 452 -29.85 -18.52 -8.98
CA GLU A 452 -30.85 -17.97 -8.08
C GLU A 452 -30.82 -18.66 -6.71
N LEU A 453 -30.66 -19.98 -6.67
CA LEU A 453 -30.48 -20.72 -5.42
C LEU A 453 -29.20 -20.30 -4.69
N VAL A 454 -28.08 -20.15 -5.40
CA VAL A 454 -26.81 -19.70 -4.81
C VAL A 454 -26.90 -18.25 -4.35
N ALA A 455 -27.56 -17.37 -5.12
CA ALA A 455 -27.79 -15.97 -4.75
C ALA A 455 -28.71 -15.80 -3.52
N SER A 456 -29.71 -16.67 -3.37
CA SER A 456 -30.66 -16.62 -2.24
C SER A 456 -30.17 -17.33 -0.98
N THR A 457 -29.40 -18.42 -1.11
CA THR A 457 -28.88 -19.18 0.05
C THR A 457 -27.51 -18.73 0.53
N GLY A 458 -26.69 -18.12 -0.35
CA GLY A 458 -25.29 -17.82 -0.07
C GLY A 458 -24.39 -19.06 0.07
N LEU A 459 -24.87 -20.24 -0.35
CA LEU A 459 -24.11 -21.49 -0.28
C LEU A 459 -23.61 -21.91 -1.68
N PRO A 460 -22.36 -22.38 -1.80
CA PRO A 460 -21.83 -22.90 -3.07
C PRO A 460 -22.51 -24.22 -3.45
N VAL A 461 -22.71 -24.42 -4.75
CA VAL A 461 -23.29 -25.65 -5.33
C VAL A 461 -22.29 -26.26 -6.29
N ASN A 462 -21.84 -27.48 -6.00
CA ASN A 462 -21.09 -28.33 -6.91
C ASN A 462 -21.97 -29.51 -7.33
N ASN A 463 -22.34 -29.59 -8.61
CA ASN A 463 -23.04 -30.71 -9.19
C ASN A 463 -22.12 -31.47 -10.17
N SER A 464 -21.90 -32.75 -9.85
CA SER A 464 -21.09 -33.69 -10.62
C SER A 464 -21.78 -34.27 -11.85
N ASP A 465 -23.11 -34.25 -11.89
CA ASP A 465 -23.97 -34.87 -12.89
C ASP A 465 -25.24 -34.02 -13.07
N ALA A 466 -25.19 -33.10 -14.04
CA ALA A 466 -26.29 -32.18 -14.31
C ALA A 466 -27.53 -32.89 -14.92
N ASP A 467 -27.34 -34.00 -15.64
CA ASP A 467 -28.42 -34.76 -16.30
C ASP A 467 -29.40 -35.39 -15.29
N GLN A 468 -28.97 -35.62 -14.06
CA GLN A 468 -29.82 -36.19 -12.98
C GLN A 468 -30.43 -35.13 -12.04
N ASP A 469 -30.13 -33.85 -12.21
CA ASP A 469 -30.61 -32.78 -11.34
C ASP A 469 -31.86 -32.11 -11.94
N PRO A 470 -33.05 -32.21 -11.31
CA PRO A 470 -34.32 -31.77 -11.88
C PRO A 470 -34.44 -30.26 -12.06
N ARG A 471 -33.39 -29.50 -11.72
CA ARG A 471 -33.27 -28.07 -12.04
C ARG A 471 -32.72 -27.82 -13.43
N PHE A 472 -32.13 -28.79 -14.13
CA PHE A 472 -31.74 -28.68 -15.53
C PHE A 472 -32.83 -29.20 -16.46
N ASP A 473 -32.88 -28.65 -17.67
CA ASP A 473 -33.85 -29.02 -18.71
C ASP A 473 -33.09 -29.52 -19.94
N ALA A 474 -33.19 -30.82 -20.20
CA ALA A 474 -32.49 -31.49 -21.29
C ALA A 474 -32.98 -31.06 -22.68
N GLU A 475 -34.17 -30.46 -22.82
CA GLU A 475 -34.64 -29.92 -24.11
C GLU A 475 -33.91 -28.61 -24.47
N VAL A 476 -33.53 -27.81 -23.47
CA VAL A 476 -32.78 -26.56 -23.64
C VAL A 476 -31.34 -26.84 -24.05
N ASP A 477 -30.68 -27.81 -23.41
CA ASP A 477 -29.32 -28.23 -23.74
C ASP A 477 -29.22 -28.74 -25.20
N GLN A 478 -30.20 -29.52 -25.67
CA GLN A 478 -30.27 -30.00 -27.06
C GLN A 478 -30.46 -28.87 -28.09
N MET A 479 -31.27 -27.85 -27.77
CA MET A 479 -31.40 -26.66 -28.63
C MET A 479 -30.13 -25.79 -28.67
N SER A 480 -29.33 -25.80 -27.60
CA SER A 480 -28.12 -24.97 -27.48
C SER A 480 -26.89 -25.55 -28.17
N GLY A 481 -26.87 -26.86 -28.45
CA GLY A 481 -25.71 -27.56 -28.96
C GLY A 481 -24.57 -27.70 -27.93
N PHE A 482 -24.82 -27.43 -26.66
CA PHE A 482 -23.85 -27.54 -25.57
C PHE A 482 -24.45 -28.32 -24.40
N HIS A 483 -23.86 -29.48 -24.12
CA HIS A 483 -24.31 -30.38 -23.08
C HIS A 483 -23.63 -30.07 -21.74
N ILE A 484 -24.43 -29.68 -20.73
CA ILE A 484 -23.94 -29.45 -19.37
C ILE A 484 -23.78 -30.80 -18.67
N ARG A 485 -22.54 -31.14 -18.28
CA ARG A 485 -22.20 -32.37 -17.55
C ARG A 485 -21.98 -32.11 -16.08
N SER A 486 -21.25 -31.04 -15.76
CA SER A 486 -20.92 -30.66 -14.38
C SER A 486 -20.92 -29.14 -14.20
N VAL A 487 -21.36 -28.70 -13.03
CA VAL A 487 -21.58 -27.28 -12.71
C VAL A 487 -21.06 -26.96 -11.33
N LEU A 488 -20.23 -25.93 -11.22
CA LEU A 488 -19.80 -25.36 -9.96
C LEU A 488 -20.20 -23.88 -9.91
N CYS A 489 -21.05 -23.51 -8.95
CA CYS A 489 -21.58 -22.16 -8.78
C CYS A 489 -21.31 -21.65 -7.36
N VAL A 490 -20.82 -20.41 -7.24
CA VAL A 490 -20.32 -19.81 -6.00
C VAL A 490 -20.81 -18.35 -5.89
N PRO A 491 -21.27 -17.89 -4.71
CA PRO A 491 -21.73 -16.53 -4.51
C PRO A 491 -20.58 -15.51 -4.46
N ILE A 492 -20.79 -14.35 -5.08
CA ILE A 492 -19.85 -13.22 -5.08
C ILE A 492 -20.24 -12.26 -3.96
N TRP A 493 -19.33 -12.01 -3.02
CA TRP A 493 -19.56 -11.16 -1.84
C TRP A 493 -18.88 -9.81 -1.94
N ASN A 494 -19.49 -8.75 -1.41
CA ASN A 494 -18.82 -7.47 -1.18
C ASN A 494 -18.12 -7.43 0.20
N ASN A 495 -17.41 -6.33 0.46
CA ASN A 495 -16.68 -6.07 1.70
C ASN A 495 -17.60 -6.02 2.96
N SER A 496 -18.91 -5.85 2.76
CA SER A 496 -19.95 -5.79 3.80
C SER A 496 -20.66 -7.14 4.01
N HIS A 497 -20.16 -8.23 3.44
CA HIS A 497 -20.77 -9.56 3.47
C HIS A 497 -22.20 -9.63 2.88
N GLN A 498 -22.49 -8.81 1.88
CA GLN A 498 -23.69 -8.94 1.05
C GLN A 498 -23.34 -9.61 -0.28
N ILE A 499 -24.26 -10.40 -0.82
CA ILE A 499 -24.13 -11.02 -2.14
C ILE A 499 -24.39 -9.94 -3.20
N ILE A 500 -23.48 -9.81 -4.17
CA ILE A 500 -23.58 -8.85 -5.29
C ILE A 500 -23.77 -9.55 -6.65
N GLY A 501 -23.71 -10.87 -6.66
CA GLY A 501 -23.79 -11.69 -7.85
C GLY A 501 -23.39 -13.14 -7.58
N VAL A 502 -23.32 -13.94 -8.63
CA VAL A 502 -22.83 -15.32 -8.60
C VAL A 502 -21.85 -15.56 -9.74
N ALA A 503 -20.88 -16.44 -9.50
CA ALA A 503 -19.93 -16.92 -10.50
C ALA A 503 -20.18 -18.42 -10.72
N GLN A 504 -20.25 -18.84 -11.99
CA GLN A 504 -20.56 -20.22 -12.37
C GLN A 504 -19.55 -20.69 -13.41
N VAL A 505 -19.05 -21.92 -13.26
CA VAL A 505 -18.23 -22.60 -14.26
C VAL A 505 -18.88 -23.92 -14.66
N LEU A 506 -18.81 -24.22 -15.95
CA LEU A 506 -19.46 -25.38 -16.56
C LEU A 506 -18.41 -26.25 -17.23
N ASN A 507 -18.51 -27.57 -17.00
CA ASN A 507 -17.72 -28.66 -17.57
C ASN A 507 -16.20 -28.53 -17.42
N ARG A 508 -15.56 -29.48 -16.73
CA ARG A 508 -14.09 -29.57 -16.71
C ARG A 508 -13.56 -30.11 -18.04
N LEU A 509 -12.47 -29.50 -18.55
CA LEU A 509 -11.86 -29.81 -19.87
C LEU A 509 -11.23 -31.22 -19.95
N ASP A 510 -11.07 -31.93 -18.84
CA ASP A 510 -10.63 -33.33 -18.80
C ASP A 510 -11.81 -34.33 -18.71
N GLY A 511 -13.04 -33.84 -18.81
CA GLY A 511 -14.27 -34.65 -18.79
C GLY A 511 -14.69 -35.14 -17.40
N LYS A 512 -13.96 -34.80 -16.34
CA LYS A 512 -14.28 -35.21 -14.95
C LYS A 512 -15.16 -34.16 -14.24
N PRO A 513 -15.89 -34.53 -13.18
CA PRO A 513 -16.56 -33.56 -12.32
C PRO A 513 -15.55 -32.70 -11.54
N PHE A 514 -15.99 -31.54 -11.05
CA PHE A 514 -15.21 -30.70 -10.15
C PHE A 514 -15.11 -31.35 -8.77
N ASP A 515 -13.92 -31.34 -8.16
CA ASP A 515 -13.70 -31.92 -6.84
C ASP A 515 -13.74 -30.88 -5.69
N ASP A 516 -13.66 -31.33 -4.44
CA ASP A 516 -13.65 -30.46 -3.25
C ASP A 516 -12.49 -29.44 -3.25
N ALA A 517 -11.38 -29.74 -3.95
CA ALA A 517 -10.25 -28.83 -4.06
C ALA A 517 -10.51 -27.76 -5.14
N ASP A 518 -11.13 -28.13 -6.26
CA ASP A 518 -11.65 -27.19 -7.27
C ASP A 518 -12.65 -26.20 -6.64
N GLN A 519 -13.62 -26.71 -5.86
CA GLN A 519 -14.59 -25.87 -5.16
C GLN A 519 -13.91 -24.88 -4.20
N ARG A 520 -13.06 -25.35 -3.29
CA ARG A 520 -12.35 -24.48 -2.32
C ARG A 520 -11.43 -23.47 -2.99
N LEU A 521 -10.85 -23.82 -4.14
CA LEU A 521 -10.03 -22.92 -4.94
C LEU A 521 -10.88 -21.84 -5.62
N PHE A 522 -12.06 -22.20 -6.13
CA PHE A 522 -12.99 -21.25 -6.73
C PHE A 522 -13.61 -20.30 -5.71
N GLU A 523 -14.02 -20.79 -4.54
CA GLU A 523 -14.46 -19.95 -3.42
C GLU A 523 -13.42 -18.90 -3.04
N ALA A 524 -12.16 -19.32 -2.84
CA ALA A 524 -11.06 -18.40 -2.54
C ALA A 524 -10.82 -17.36 -3.65
N PHE A 525 -10.93 -17.78 -4.92
CA PHE A 525 -10.82 -16.91 -6.09
C PHE A 525 -11.96 -15.88 -6.17
N VAL A 526 -13.21 -16.32 -5.95
CA VAL A 526 -14.42 -15.49 -6.05
C VAL A 526 -14.46 -14.40 -4.97
N ILE A 527 -13.90 -14.63 -3.78
CA ILE A 527 -13.74 -13.59 -2.74
C ILE A 527 -12.96 -12.38 -3.30
N PHE A 528 -11.81 -12.60 -3.96
CA PHE A 528 -11.03 -11.50 -4.54
C PHE A 528 -11.75 -10.81 -5.71
N CYS A 529 -12.52 -11.59 -6.48
CA CYS A 529 -13.35 -11.06 -7.57
C CYS A 529 -14.44 -10.10 -7.05
N GLY A 530 -15.10 -10.47 -5.95
CA GLY A 530 -16.11 -9.63 -5.29
C GLY A 530 -15.55 -8.28 -4.81
N LEU A 531 -14.35 -8.27 -4.23
CA LEU A 531 -13.65 -7.02 -3.89
C LEU A 531 -13.39 -6.14 -5.12
N GLY A 532 -12.89 -6.72 -6.22
CA GLY A 532 -12.60 -5.99 -7.45
C GLY A 532 -13.84 -5.42 -8.14
N ILE A 533 -14.91 -6.23 -8.23
CA ILE A 533 -16.20 -5.83 -8.78
C ILE A 533 -16.82 -4.70 -7.96
N ASN A 534 -16.90 -4.87 -6.63
CA ASN A 534 -17.47 -3.87 -5.72
C ASN A 534 -16.75 -2.51 -5.82
N ASN A 535 -15.42 -2.50 -5.76
CA ASN A 535 -14.63 -1.26 -5.90
C ASN A 535 -14.90 -0.54 -7.23
N THR A 536 -15.07 -1.29 -8.33
CA THR A 536 -15.32 -0.71 -9.66
C THR A 536 -16.73 -0.14 -9.77
N ILE A 537 -17.73 -0.81 -9.20
CA ILE A 537 -19.11 -0.29 -9.11
C ILE A 537 -19.13 1.02 -8.30
N MET A 538 -18.45 1.06 -7.15
CA MET A 538 -18.33 2.28 -6.34
C MET A 538 -17.64 3.41 -7.11
N TYR A 539 -16.56 3.12 -7.85
CA TYR A 539 -15.85 4.13 -8.63
C TYR A 539 -16.72 4.72 -9.76
N ASP A 540 -17.50 3.88 -10.46
CA ASP A 540 -18.45 4.34 -11.49
C ASP A 540 -19.58 5.20 -10.89
N GLN A 541 -20.11 4.84 -9.70
CA GLN A 541 -21.08 5.65 -8.98
C GLN A 541 -20.52 7.02 -8.56
N VAL A 542 -19.28 7.08 -8.07
CA VAL A 542 -18.58 8.34 -7.75
C VAL A 542 -18.38 9.17 -9.02
N LYS A 543 -17.92 8.57 -10.12
CA LYS A 543 -17.72 9.25 -11.41
C LYS A 543 -19.03 9.83 -11.97
N LYS A 544 -20.13 9.10 -11.91
CA LYS A 544 -21.48 9.58 -12.28
C LYS A 544 -21.95 10.73 -11.39
N SER A 545 -21.71 10.64 -10.09
CA SER A 545 -22.07 11.69 -9.13
C SER A 545 -21.24 12.96 -9.35
N TRP A 546 -19.96 12.83 -9.66
CA TRP A 546 -19.07 13.93 -10.01
C TRP A 546 -19.49 14.60 -11.34
N ALA A 547 -19.89 13.82 -12.35
CA ALA A 547 -20.44 14.37 -13.60
C ALA A 547 -21.74 15.16 -13.36
N LYS A 548 -22.67 14.64 -12.53
CA LYS A 548 -23.87 15.39 -12.10
C LYS A 548 -23.52 16.69 -11.39
N GLN A 549 -22.51 16.66 -10.49
CA GLN A 549 -22.03 17.84 -9.79
C GLN A 549 -21.42 18.88 -10.75
N SER A 550 -20.64 18.45 -11.74
CA SER A 550 -20.07 19.34 -12.77
C SER A 550 -21.17 20.07 -13.53
N VAL A 551 -22.17 19.34 -14.04
CA VAL A 551 -23.32 19.94 -14.75
C VAL A 551 -24.09 20.92 -13.85
N ALA A 552 -24.26 20.60 -12.56
CA ALA A 552 -24.90 21.53 -11.62
C ALA A 552 -24.07 22.80 -11.40
N LEU A 553 -22.74 22.70 -11.33
CA LEU A 553 -21.84 23.86 -11.22
C LEU A 553 -21.85 24.72 -12.49
N ASP A 554 -21.90 24.12 -13.67
CA ASP A 554 -21.99 24.85 -14.94
C ASP A 554 -23.29 25.67 -15.02
N VAL A 555 -24.42 25.08 -14.62
CA VAL A 555 -25.73 25.78 -14.53
C VAL A 555 -25.68 26.91 -13.51
N LEU A 556 -25.08 26.69 -12.34
CA LEU A 556 -24.90 27.74 -11.32
C LEU A 556 -23.99 28.88 -11.83
N SER A 557 -22.91 28.56 -12.55
CA SER A 557 -22.01 29.54 -13.16
C SER A 557 -22.72 30.41 -14.21
N TYR A 558 -23.56 29.80 -15.06
CA TYR A 558 -24.40 30.55 -16.01
C TYR A 558 -25.30 31.58 -15.30
N HIS A 559 -25.92 31.20 -14.17
CA HIS A 559 -26.75 32.13 -13.41
C HIS A 559 -25.95 33.16 -12.58
N ALA A 560 -24.71 32.84 -12.19
CA ALA A 560 -23.82 33.72 -11.43
C ALA A 560 -23.11 34.78 -12.28
N THR A 561 -22.86 34.51 -13.57
CA THR A 561 -22.16 35.42 -14.49
C THR A 561 -23.06 36.56 -15.00
N CYS A 562 -22.48 37.71 -15.38
CA CYS A 562 -23.24 38.84 -15.93
C CYS A 562 -23.82 38.51 -17.32
N SER A 563 -24.98 39.08 -17.65
CA SER A 563 -25.55 38.89 -18.99
C SER A 563 -24.76 39.65 -20.07
N LYS A 564 -24.78 39.15 -21.31
CA LYS A 564 -24.13 39.82 -22.44
C LYS A 564 -24.67 41.24 -22.68
N ALA A 565 -25.97 41.45 -22.45
CA ALA A 565 -26.60 42.77 -22.60
C ALA A 565 -26.11 43.78 -21.54
N GLU A 566 -25.93 43.37 -20.28
CA GLU A 566 -25.29 44.20 -19.26
C GLU A 566 -23.84 44.53 -19.62
N LEU A 567 -23.10 43.54 -20.12
CA LEU A 567 -21.70 43.70 -20.53
C LEU A 567 -21.55 44.71 -21.69
N ASP A 568 -22.34 44.57 -22.75
CA ASP A 568 -22.26 45.47 -23.91
C ASP A 568 -22.73 46.90 -23.56
N LYS A 569 -23.72 47.06 -22.67
CA LYS A 569 -24.09 48.37 -22.08
C LYS A 569 -22.94 48.97 -21.27
N PHE A 570 -22.30 48.19 -20.39
CA PHE A 570 -21.24 48.69 -19.52
C PHE A 570 -19.96 49.05 -20.28
N LYS A 571 -19.54 48.22 -21.24
CA LYS A 571 -18.37 48.48 -22.12
C LYS A 571 -18.46 49.80 -22.88
N THR A 572 -19.68 50.24 -23.22
CA THR A 572 -19.96 51.45 -24.00
C THR A 572 -20.27 52.68 -23.15
N ALA A 573 -20.30 52.54 -21.83
CA ALA A 573 -20.52 53.66 -20.92
C ALA A 573 -19.34 54.65 -20.92
N ASN A 574 -19.64 55.94 -20.79
CA ASN A 574 -18.61 56.95 -20.54
C ASN A 574 -18.08 56.81 -19.11
N ILE A 575 -16.75 56.78 -18.94
CA ILE A 575 -16.11 56.62 -17.63
C ILE A 575 -15.68 57.99 -17.10
N PRO A 576 -16.29 58.50 -16.02
CA PRO A 576 -15.94 59.82 -15.47
C PRO A 576 -14.49 59.92 -14.96
N LEU A 577 -14.04 61.14 -14.71
CA LEU A 577 -12.75 61.42 -14.08
C LEU A 577 -12.77 61.11 -12.58
N VAL A 578 -11.60 60.80 -12.01
CA VAL A 578 -11.45 60.58 -10.55
C VAL A 578 -12.00 61.76 -9.73
N SER A 579 -11.70 62.98 -10.17
CA SER A 579 -12.18 64.23 -9.55
C SER A 579 -13.68 64.48 -9.69
N GLU A 580 -14.34 63.88 -10.68
CA GLU A 580 -15.80 63.95 -10.87
C GLU A 580 -16.52 62.97 -9.94
N LEU A 581 -15.87 61.83 -9.63
CA LEU A 581 -16.38 60.80 -8.73
C LEU A 581 -15.97 61.02 -7.26
N GLY A 582 -14.95 61.83 -7.00
CA GLY A 582 -14.42 62.11 -5.65
C GLY A 582 -13.72 60.93 -4.97
N ILE A 583 -13.33 59.89 -5.73
CA ILE A 583 -12.84 58.60 -5.21
C ILE A 583 -11.38 58.61 -4.74
N ASP A 584 -10.65 59.70 -4.95
CA ASP A 584 -9.33 59.98 -4.37
C ASP A 584 -9.39 60.49 -2.91
N ASN A 585 -10.57 60.94 -2.47
CA ASN A 585 -10.77 61.48 -1.13
C ASN A 585 -10.93 60.38 -0.08
N VAL A 586 -10.15 60.44 1.01
CA VAL A 586 -10.26 59.52 2.16
C VAL A 586 -11.60 59.66 2.90
N HIS A 587 -12.24 60.83 2.83
CA HIS A 587 -13.56 61.10 3.40
C HIS A 587 -14.71 60.91 2.39
N PHE A 588 -14.46 60.22 1.27
CA PHE A 588 -15.47 59.88 0.27
C PHE A 588 -16.71 59.24 0.90
N ASP A 589 -17.88 59.77 0.51
CA ASP A 589 -19.20 59.30 0.91
C ASP A 589 -19.70 58.25 -0.08
N ASP A 590 -19.69 56.97 0.31
CA ASP A 590 -20.20 55.92 -0.56
C ASP A 590 -21.71 56.00 -0.79
N PHE A 591 -22.49 56.62 0.11
CA PHE A 591 -23.95 56.80 -0.06
C PHE A 591 -24.30 57.78 -1.19
N SER A 592 -23.34 58.57 -1.66
CA SER A 592 -23.50 59.45 -2.82
C SER A 592 -23.63 58.71 -4.16
N LEU A 593 -23.18 57.45 -4.26
CA LEU A 593 -23.22 56.65 -5.49
C LEU A 593 -24.27 55.54 -5.45
N ASP A 594 -24.87 55.29 -6.62
CA ASP A 594 -25.66 54.09 -6.90
C ASP A 594 -24.77 52.91 -7.34
N THR A 595 -25.39 51.75 -7.54
CA THR A 595 -24.66 50.52 -7.88
C THR A 595 -23.96 50.58 -9.23
N ASP A 596 -24.54 51.20 -10.26
CA ASP A 596 -23.93 51.28 -11.60
C ASP A 596 -22.75 52.26 -11.60
N ALA A 597 -22.87 53.38 -10.87
CA ALA A 597 -21.80 54.34 -10.64
C ALA A 597 -20.63 53.73 -9.85
N MET A 598 -20.90 52.87 -8.85
CA MET A 598 -19.84 52.14 -8.12
C MET A 598 -19.02 51.21 -9.02
N ILE A 599 -19.65 50.45 -9.93
CA ILE A 599 -18.90 49.59 -10.88
C ILE A 599 -18.05 50.46 -11.83
N THR A 600 -18.62 51.57 -12.30
CA THR A 600 -17.92 52.53 -13.18
C THR A 600 -16.72 53.16 -12.47
N ALA A 601 -16.87 53.51 -11.20
CA ALA A 601 -15.79 54.01 -10.35
C ALA A 601 -14.72 52.94 -10.07
N ALA A 602 -15.11 51.68 -9.82
CA ALA A 602 -14.16 50.58 -9.67
C ALA A 602 -13.34 50.37 -10.96
N LEU A 603 -13.98 50.39 -12.13
CA LEU A 603 -13.29 50.37 -13.43
C LEU A 603 -12.33 51.55 -13.59
N ARG A 604 -12.72 52.75 -13.14
CA ARG A 604 -11.82 53.92 -13.15
C ARG A 604 -10.60 53.73 -12.25
N MET A 605 -10.72 53.14 -11.06
CA MET A 605 -9.57 52.85 -10.19
C MET A 605 -8.52 51.96 -10.88
N PHE A 606 -8.97 50.92 -11.61
CA PHE A 606 -8.06 50.05 -12.38
C PHE A 606 -7.32 50.81 -13.48
N MET A 607 -8.00 51.73 -14.17
CA MET A 607 -7.39 52.57 -15.20
C MET A 607 -6.38 53.56 -14.63
N GLU A 608 -6.74 54.25 -13.54
CA GLU A 608 -5.90 55.30 -12.94
C GLU A 608 -4.60 54.73 -12.34
N LEU A 609 -4.67 53.53 -11.74
CA LEU A 609 -3.48 52.82 -11.24
C LEU A 609 -2.56 52.29 -12.35
N GLY A 610 -2.93 52.42 -13.63
CA GLY A 610 -2.14 51.97 -14.79
C GLY A 610 -1.99 50.44 -14.93
N ILE A 611 -2.63 49.67 -14.05
CA ILE A 611 -2.51 48.20 -14.01
C ILE A 611 -3.10 47.52 -15.24
N VAL A 612 -4.12 48.11 -15.87
CA VAL A 612 -4.72 47.60 -17.12
C VAL A 612 -3.68 47.56 -18.24
N GLN A 613 -2.95 48.66 -18.46
CA GLN A 613 -1.93 48.76 -19.50
C GLN A 613 -0.67 47.95 -19.13
N LYS A 614 -0.25 48.00 -17.85
CA LYS A 614 0.95 47.29 -17.36
C LYS A 614 0.85 45.78 -17.54
N PHE A 615 -0.28 45.19 -17.15
CA PHE A 615 -0.51 43.74 -17.20
C PHE A 615 -1.26 43.28 -18.46
N ARG A 616 -1.55 44.21 -19.39
CA ARG A 616 -2.30 43.96 -20.63
C ARG A 616 -3.64 43.28 -20.35
N ILE A 617 -4.37 43.77 -19.36
CA ILE A 617 -5.70 43.24 -19.01
C ILE A 617 -6.65 43.62 -20.15
N ASP A 618 -7.33 42.63 -20.73
CA ASP A 618 -8.34 42.88 -21.75
C ASP A 618 -9.53 43.65 -21.15
N TYR A 619 -9.99 44.69 -21.86
CA TYR A 619 -11.01 45.61 -21.35
C TYR A 619 -12.38 44.94 -21.22
N GLU A 620 -12.76 44.07 -22.18
CA GLU A 620 -14.01 43.32 -22.08
C GLU A 620 -13.97 42.32 -20.91
N THR A 621 -12.86 41.60 -20.77
CA THR A 621 -12.61 40.65 -19.67
C THR A 621 -12.70 41.34 -18.31
N LEU A 622 -12.12 42.55 -18.17
CA LEU A 622 -12.21 43.35 -16.94
C LEU A 622 -13.65 43.82 -16.66
N CYS A 623 -14.35 44.32 -17.68
CA CYS A 623 -15.76 44.72 -17.55
C CYS A 623 -16.65 43.55 -17.11
N ARG A 624 -16.47 42.38 -17.74
CA ARG A 624 -17.20 41.14 -17.44
C ARG A 624 -16.89 40.65 -16.02
N TRP A 625 -15.63 40.65 -15.65
CA TRP A 625 -15.18 40.29 -14.30
C TRP A 625 -15.79 41.19 -13.22
N LEU A 626 -15.73 42.52 -13.37
CA LEU A 626 -16.32 43.47 -12.42
C LEU A 626 -17.84 43.28 -12.25
N LEU A 627 -18.58 43.14 -13.36
CA LEU A 627 -20.03 42.92 -13.34
C LEU A 627 -20.39 41.59 -12.64
N THR A 628 -19.65 40.52 -12.93
CA THR A 628 -19.84 39.20 -12.30
C THR A 628 -19.46 39.22 -10.82
N VAL A 629 -18.35 39.86 -10.42
CA VAL A 629 -17.96 40.02 -9.00
C VAL A 629 -19.08 40.72 -8.23
N ARG A 630 -19.57 41.88 -8.70
CA ARG A 630 -20.73 42.55 -8.08
C ARG A 630 -21.92 41.59 -7.94
N LYS A 631 -22.29 40.89 -9.01
CA LYS A 631 -23.46 40.00 -9.04
C LYS A 631 -23.35 38.83 -8.04
N ASN A 632 -22.14 38.49 -7.59
CA ASN A 632 -21.88 37.44 -6.60
C ASN A 632 -21.82 37.95 -5.14
N TYR A 633 -22.05 39.24 -4.90
CA TYR A 633 -22.35 39.75 -3.56
C TYR A 633 -23.83 39.52 -3.22
N ARG A 634 -24.09 39.04 -1.99
CA ARG A 634 -25.46 38.84 -1.50
C ARG A 634 -26.11 40.16 -1.10
N MET A 635 -27.44 40.18 -1.12
CA MET A 635 -28.25 41.27 -0.58
C MET A 635 -28.38 41.12 0.93
N VAL A 636 -27.27 41.34 1.65
CA VAL A 636 -27.21 41.44 3.13
C VAL A 636 -27.03 42.90 3.55
N LEU A 637 -27.28 43.21 4.83
CA LEU A 637 -27.38 44.60 5.30
C LEU A 637 -26.06 45.39 5.20
N TYR A 638 -24.92 44.77 5.53
CA TYR A 638 -23.61 45.43 5.52
C TYR A 638 -22.62 44.78 4.54
N HIS A 639 -22.33 43.48 4.66
CA HIS A 639 -21.28 42.79 3.89
C HIS A 639 -21.74 42.47 2.44
N ASN A 640 -22.06 43.53 1.70
CA ASN A 640 -22.55 43.51 0.32
C ASN A 640 -21.60 44.31 -0.60
N TRP A 641 -21.96 44.47 -1.88
CA TRP A 641 -21.12 45.15 -2.87
C TRP A 641 -20.67 46.57 -2.47
N ARG A 642 -21.53 47.34 -1.76
CA ARG A 642 -21.20 48.71 -1.29
C ARG A 642 -20.01 48.69 -0.34
N HIS A 643 -19.98 47.73 0.59
CA HIS A 643 -18.85 47.57 1.50
C HIS A 643 -17.57 47.23 0.73
N ALA A 644 -17.57 46.18 -0.10
CA ALA A 644 -16.40 45.79 -0.90
C ALA A 644 -15.89 46.91 -1.82
N PHE A 645 -16.79 47.69 -2.41
CA PHE A 645 -16.45 48.90 -3.16
C PHE A 645 -15.78 49.97 -2.28
N ASN A 646 -16.30 50.25 -1.08
CA ASN A 646 -15.72 51.24 -0.17
C ASN A 646 -14.33 50.82 0.34
N VAL A 647 -14.12 49.53 0.61
CA VAL A 647 -12.81 48.95 0.94
C VAL A 647 -11.82 49.15 -0.21
N CYS A 648 -12.26 48.90 -1.46
CA CYS A 648 -11.45 49.14 -2.65
C CYS A 648 -11.17 50.63 -2.88
N GLN A 649 -12.15 51.51 -2.67
CA GLN A 649 -12.00 52.96 -2.79
C GLN A 649 -10.99 53.50 -1.78
N LEU A 650 -11.07 53.06 -0.53
CA LEU A 650 -10.14 53.50 0.51
C LEU A 650 -8.71 52.97 0.24
N MET A 651 -8.57 51.71 -0.21
CA MET A 651 -7.28 51.18 -0.67
C MET A 651 -6.72 52.03 -1.83
N PHE A 652 -7.54 52.36 -2.82
CA PHE A 652 -7.16 53.23 -3.94
C PHE A 652 -6.69 54.61 -3.45
N ALA A 653 -7.44 55.27 -2.56
CA ALA A 653 -7.06 56.56 -1.99
C ALA A 653 -5.78 56.49 -1.14
N MET A 654 -5.55 55.39 -0.41
CA MET A 654 -4.31 55.17 0.33
C MET A 654 -3.11 54.91 -0.59
N LEU A 655 -3.30 54.20 -1.71
CA LEU A 655 -2.25 53.99 -2.71
C LEU A 655 -1.83 55.28 -3.41
N THR A 656 -2.79 56.10 -3.83
CA THR A 656 -2.57 57.33 -4.59
C THR A 656 -2.24 58.52 -3.68
N THR A 657 -3.17 58.94 -2.83
CA THR A 657 -3.03 60.16 -2.00
C THR A 657 -1.91 60.01 -0.97
N ALA A 658 -1.79 58.86 -0.30
CA ALA A 658 -0.67 58.63 0.63
C ALA A 658 0.64 58.33 -0.11
N GLY A 659 0.59 57.78 -1.34
CA GLY A 659 1.77 57.42 -2.13
C GLY A 659 2.33 56.02 -1.86
N PHE A 660 1.52 55.11 -1.30
CA PHE A 660 1.96 53.73 -1.07
C PHE A 660 2.21 52.92 -2.37
N GLN A 661 1.81 53.46 -3.51
CA GLN A 661 2.24 52.98 -4.83
C GLN A 661 3.77 52.99 -5.02
N GLU A 662 4.52 53.79 -4.25
CA GLU A 662 6.00 53.80 -4.25
C GLU A 662 6.62 52.68 -3.38
N ILE A 663 5.84 52.09 -2.46
CA ILE A 663 6.29 51.09 -1.49
C ILE A 663 6.03 49.66 -1.98
N LEU A 664 4.91 49.47 -2.68
CA LEU A 664 4.41 48.17 -3.12
C LEU A 664 4.72 47.94 -4.60
N THR A 665 4.98 46.70 -4.99
CA THR A 665 5.18 46.37 -6.42
C THR A 665 3.83 46.35 -7.16
N GLU A 666 3.83 46.52 -8.48
CA GLU A 666 2.57 46.61 -9.25
C GLU A 666 1.74 45.32 -9.17
N ILE A 667 2.39 44.16 -9.00
CA ILE A 667 1.73 42.87 -8.80
C ILE A 667 1.13 42.74 -7.39
N GLU A 668 1.76 43.37 -6.38
CA GLU A 668 1.21 43.48 -5.03
C GLU A 668 0.00 44.43 -5.00
N ILE A 669 0.03 45.53 -5.77
CA ILE A 669 -1.09 46.47 -5.94
C ILE A 669 -2.27 45.82 -6.65
N LEU A 670 -2.05 45.12 -7.77
CA LEU A 670 -3.09 44.39 -8.48
C LEU A 670 -3.77 43.34 -7.58
N ALA A 671 -2.98 42.59 -6.81
CA ALA A 671 -3.51 41.60 -5.86
C ALA A 671 -4.30 42.23 -4.71
N LEU A 672 -3.90 43.41 -4.21
CA LEU A 672 -4.65 44.14 -3.18
C LEU A 672 -5.99 44.66 -3.70
N ILE A 673 -6.03 45.36 -4.84
CA ILE A 673 -7.26 45.92 -5.41
C ILE A 673 -8.26 44.82 -5.77
N VAL A 674 -7.80 43.73 -6.38
CA VAL A 674 -8.64 42.56 -6.64
C VAL A 674 -9.08 41.91 -5.32
N GLY A 675 -8.20 41.84 -4.32
CA GLY A 675 -8.52 41.36 -2.97
C GLY A 675 -9.64 42.16 -2.32
N CYS A 676 -9.56 43.50 -2.31
CA CYS A 676 -10.59 44.38 -1.74
C CYS A 676 -11.97 44.13 -2.36
N LEU A 677 -12.05 43.99 -3.69
CA LEU A 677 -13.32 43.71 -4.39
C LEU A 677 -13.82 42.28 -4.22
N CYS A 678 -13.02 41.36 -3.69
CA CYS A 678 -13.35 39.93 -3.59
C CYS A 678 -13.45 39.40 -2.15
N HIS A 679 -13.03 40.18 -1.16
CA HIS A 679 -12.77 39.64 0.19
C HIS A 679 -14.00 39.09 0.92
N ASP A 680 -15.20 39.51 0.51
CA ASP A 680 -16.50 39.19 1.10
C ASP A 680 -17.48 38.51 0.11
N LEU A 681 -16.97 37.96 -1.00
CA LEU A 681 -17.80 37.32 -2.03
C LEU A 681 -18.68 36.19 -1.47
N ASP A 682 -19.98 36.21 -1.74
CA ASP A 682 -20.96 35.27 -1.17
C ASP A 682 -21.14 35.36 0.37
N HIS A 683 -20.71 36.43 1.05
CA HIS A 683 -20.91 36.60 2.51
C HIS A 683 -22.39 36.55 2.91
N ARG A 684 -22.68 35.82 4.02
CA ARG A 684 -24.02 35.31 4.35
C ARG A 684 -24.72 36.01 5.51
N GLY A 685 -24.18 37.13 5.96
CA GLY A 685 -24.69 37.88 7.12
C GLY A 685 -24.43 37.19 8.46
N THR A 686 -23.38 36.36 8.54
CA THR A 686 -23.04 35.58 9.74
C THR A 686 -21.55 35.33 9.82
N ASN A 687 -20.95 35.41 11.01
CA ASN A 687 -19.50 35.23 11.20
C ASN A 687 -19.03 33.76 11.29
N ASN A 688 -17.70 33.57 11.26
CA ASN A 688 -17.02 32.27 11.38
C ASN A 688 -17.48 31.46 12.62
N ALA A 689 -17.68 32.11 13.76
CA ALA A 689 -18.15 31.45 14.99
C ALA A 689 -19.55 30.85 14.84
N PHE A 690 -20.47 31.52 14.13
CA PHE A 690 -21.80 30.98 13.83
C PHE A 690 -21.70 29.77 12.89
N GLN A 691 -20.90 29.86 11.83
CA GLN A 691 -20.68 28.76 10.87
C GLN A 691 -20.18 27.47 11.56
N ALA A 692 -19.26 27.62 12.53
CA ALA A 692 -18.79 26.52 13.36
C ALA A 692 -19.89 25.96 14.30
N LYS A 693 -20.67 26.82 14.98
CA LYS A 693 -21.77 26.39 15.88
C LYS A 693 -22.82 25.54 15.16
N ILE A 694 -23.18 25.89 13.91
CA ILE A 694 -24.20 25.17 13.13
C ILE A 694 -23.65 23.95 12.39
N GLY A 695 -22.33 23.68 12.46
CA GLY A 695 -21.69 22.58 11.73
C GLY A 695 -21.81 22.68 10.21
N SER A 696 -21.77 23.89 9.64
CA SER A 696 -22.11 24.14 8.24
C SER A 696 -21.19 23.43 7.25
N ALA A 697 -21.65 23.24 6.01
CA ALA A 697 -20.83 22.68 4.94
C ALA A 697 -19.52 23.47 4.70
N LEU A 698 -19.51 24.79 4.94
CA LEU A 698 -18.31 25.61 4.86
C LEU A 698 -17.33 25.29 6.00
N ALA A 699 -17.84 25.15 7.23
CA ALA A 699 -17.03 24.75 8.39
C ALA A 699 -16.48 23.31 8.27
N GLN A 700 -17.22 22.41 7.62
CA GLN A 700 -16.75 21.05 7.31
C GLN A 700 -15.67 21.05 6.21
N LEU A 701 -15.78 21.94 5.21
CA LEU A 701 -14.88 22.01 4.05
C LEU A 701 -13.54 22.71 4.37
N TYR A 702 -13.59 23.82 5.12
CA TYR A 702 -12.41 24.65 5.41
C TYR A 702 -11.92 24.55 6.87
N GLY A 703 -12.64 23.86 7.75
CA GLY A 703 -12.39 23.87 9.18
C GLY A 703 -12.91 25.15 9.86
N THR A 704 -12.43 25.42 11.07
CA THR A 704 -12.97 26.46 11.96
C THR A 704 -12.12 27.74 12.05
N SER A 705 -11.09 27.89 11.21
CA SER A 705 -10.20 29.07 11.18
C SER A 705 -10.27 29.70 9.78
N ALA A 706 -10.51 31.02 9.72
CA ALA A 706 -10.69 31.78 8.50
C ALA A 706 -11.67 31.12 7.49
N THR A 707 -12.77 30.52 8.00
CA THR A 707 -13.68 29.65 7.23
C THR A 707 -14.34 30.39 6.06
N LEU A 708 -14.81 31.61 6.32
CA LEU A 708 -15.47 32.46 5.33
C LEU A 708 -14.45 33.09 4.38
N GLU A 709 -13.32 33.54 4.88
CA GLU A 709 -12.24 34.16 4.10
C GLU A 709 -11.61 33.14 3.12
N HIS A 710 -11.54 31.87 3.50
CA HIS A 710 -11.23 30.76 2.59
C HIS A 710 -12.32 30.54 1.53
N HIS A 711 -13.59 30.67 1.88
CA HIS A 711 -14.72 30.61 0.95
C HIS A 711 -14.66 31.77 -0.06
N HIS A 712 -14.50 33.01 0.42
CA HIS A 712 -14.40 34.23 -0.40
C HIS A 712 -13.25 34.15 -1.43
N PHE A 713 -12.07 33.69 -1.01
CA PHE A 713 -10.96 33.43 -1.94
C PHE A 713 -11.30 32.37 -2.99
N ASN A 714 -11.89 31.24 -2.60
CA ASN A 714 -12.23 30.18 -3.56
C ASN A 714 -13.37 30.60 -4.51
N HIS A 715 -14.30 31.44 -4.06
CA HIS A 715 -15.35 32.03 -4.90
C HIS A 715 -14.75 33.02 -5.92
N ALA A 716 -13.75 33.82 -5.52
CA ALA A 716 -12.98 34.66 -6.44
C ALA A 716 -12.22 33.81 -7.48
N VAL A 717 -11.60 32.70 -7.07
CA VAL A 717 -10.92 31.74 -7.98
C VAL A 717 -11.91 31.15 -8.99
N MET A 718 -13.11 30.75 -8.56
CA MET A 718 -14.17 30.23 -9.45
C MET A 718 -14.55 31.25 -10.53
N ILE A 719 -14.74 32.52 -10.14
CA ILE A 719 -15.02 33.59 -11.11
C ILE A 719 -13.83 33.78 -12.06
N LEU A 720 -12.60 33.83 -11.57
CA LEU A 720 -11.39 33.98 -12.41
C LEU A 720 -11.13 32.80 -13.36
N GLN A 721 -11.56 31.58 -12.99
CA GLN A 721 -11.46 30.38 -13.83
C GLN A 721 -12.59 30.28 -14.86
N SER A 722 -13.64 31.10 -14.75
CA SER A 722 -14.76 31.11 -15.70
C SER A 722 -14.37 31.74 -17.05
N GLU A 723 -15.00 31.28 -18.13
CA GLU A 723 -14.60 31.64 -19.50
C GLU A 723 -14.65 33.17 -19.74
N GLY A 724 -13.53 33.73 -20.18
CA GLY A 724 -13.36 35.17 -20.42
C GLY A 724 -13.59 36.08 -19.21
N HIS A 725 -13.40 35.57 -17.99
CA HIS A 725 -13.35 36.35 -16.74
C HIS A 725 -11.93 36.47 -16.16
N ASN A 726 -10.95 35.75 -16.72
CA ASN A 726 -9.58 35.72 -16.22
C ASN A 726 -8.80 37.01 -16.58
N ILE A 727 -8.92 38.03 -15.74
CA ILE A 727 -8.14 39.28 -15.85
C ILE A 727 -6.62 39.10 -15.71
N PHE A 728 -6.14 37.88 -15.39
CA PHE A 728 -4.72 37.53 -15.26
C PHE A 728 -4.19 36.67 -16.41
N ALA A 729 -4.99 36.43 -17.46
CA ALA A 729 -4.65 35.50 -18.55
C ALA A 729 -3.31 35.81 -19.28
N ASN A 730 -2.87 37.07 -19.28
CA ASN A 730 -1.64 37.52 -19.94
C ASN A 730 -0.39 37.52 -19.03
N LEU A 731 -0.50 37.04 -17.78
CA LEU A 731 0.66 36.88 -16.88
C LEU A 731 1.49 35.64 -17.22
N SER A 732 2.78 35.65 -16.84
CA SER A 732 3.57 34.42 -16.89
C SER A 732 3.06 33.42 -15.84
N SER A 733 3.30 32.12 -16.04
CA SER A 733 2.90 31.07 -15.08
C SER A 733 3.47 31.33 -13.66
N LYS A 734 4.66 31.93 -13.57
CA LYS A 734 5.26 32.34 -12.30
C LYS A 734 4.51 33.51 -11.68
N ASP A 735 4.28 34.58 -12.44
CA ASP A 735 3.62 35.78 -11.94
C ASP A 735 2.16 35.50 -11.57
N TYR A 736 1.46 34.66 -12.33
CA TYR A 736 0.13 34.15 -11.97
C TYR A 736 0.16 33.41 -10.62
N SER A 737 1.12 32.51 -10.42
CA SER A 737 1.26 31.78 -9.14
C SER A 737 1.56 32.72 -7.96
N ASP A 738 2.53 33.63 -8.13
CA ASP A 738 2.89 34.64 -7.12
C ASP A 738 1.69 35.57 -6.81
N LEU A 739 0.94 36.01 -7.83
CA LEU A 739 -0.27 36.82 -7.67
C LEU A 739 -1.39 36.07 -6.95
N MET A 740 -1.66 34.81 -7.30
CA MET A 740 -2.70 34.02 -6.62
C MET A 740 -2.37 33.78 -5.14
N GLN A 741 -1.08 33.65 -4.78
CA GLN A 741 -0.65 33.62 -3.38
C GLN A 741 -0.82 34.99 -2.70
N LEU A 742 -0.52 36.10 -3.38
CA LEU A 742 -0.74 37.45 -2.86
C LEU A 742 -2.24 37.74 -2.63
N LEU A 743 -3.09 37.38 -3.59
CA LEU A 743 -4.55 37.52 -3.50
C LEU A 743 -5.11 36.70 -2.34
N LYS A 744 -4.70 35.43 -2.21
CA LYS A 744 -5.09 34.58 -1.07
C LYS A 744 -4.69 35.20 0.26
N LYS A 745 -3.44 35.65 0.40
CA LYS A 745 -2.96 36.29 1.64
C LYS A 745 -3.64 37.61 1.93
N SER A 746 -4.07 38.35 0.91
CA SER A 746 -4.79 39.61 1.05
C SER A 746 -6.21 39.37 1.57
N ILE A 747 -6.95 38.43 1.00
CA ILE A 747 -8.30 38.08 1.48
C ILE A 747 -8.25 37.48 2.89
N LEU A 748 -7.35 36.52 3.17
CA LEU A 748 -7.20 35.93 4.51
C LEU A 748 -6.72 36.93 5.58
N ALA A 749 -6.25 38.12 5.22
CA ALA A 749 -5.86 39.16 6.18
C ALA A 749 -7.02 40.02 6.69
N THR A 750 -8.25 39.79 6.20
CA THR A 750 -9.47 40.42 6.72
C THR A 750 -9.98 39.74 8.00
N ASP A 751 -9.72 38.45 8.20
CA ASP A 751 -9.99 37.78 9.49
C ASP A 751 -9.23 38.50 10.62
N LEU A 752 -9.98 39.11 11.52
CA LEU A 752 -9.43 39.84 12.66
C LEU A 752 -8.52 38.97 13.53
N THR A 753 -8.69 37.65 13.54
CA THR A 753 -7.81 36.69 14.21
C THR A 753 -6.36 36.81 13.70
N LEU A 754 -6.16 36.81 12.37
CA LEU A 754 -4.85 36.99 11.75
C LEU A 754 -4.32 38.42 11.93
N TYR A 755 -5.20 39.43 12.03
CA TYR A 755 -4.79 40.78 12.44
C TYR A 755 -4.23 40.78 13.87
N PHE A 756 -4.89 40.13 14.85
CA PHE A 756 -4.39 40.07 16.22
C PHE A 756 -3.05 39.35 16.34
N GLU A 757 -2.81 38.31 15.53
CA GLU A 757 -1.51 37.64 15.45
C GLU A 757 -0.39 38.55 14.91
N LYS A 758 -0.65 39.30 13.82
CA LYS A 758 0.36 40.11 13.12
C LYS A 758 0.55 41.52 13.66
N ARG A 759 -0.47 42.12 14.30
CA ARG A 759 -0.45 43.54 14.69
C ARG A 759 0.67 43.88 15.66
N THR A 760 1.03 42.96 16.56
CA THR A 760 2.09 43.19 17.56
C THR A 760 3.44 43.36 16.87
N GLU A 761 3.76 42.50 15.90
CA GLU A 761 4.97 42.61 15.09
C GLU A 761 4.99 43.94 14.31
N PHE A 762 3.87 44.30 13.66
CA PHE A 762 3.75 45.55 12.92
C PHE A 762 3.94 46.78 13.82
N PHE A 763 3.28 46.82 14.98
CA PHE A 763 3.37 47.94 15.91
C PHE A 763 4.79 48.07 16.47
N GLU A 764 5.47 46.98 16.80
CA GLU A 764 6.89 47.03 17.19
C GLU A 764 7.78 47.56 16.07
N LEU A 765 7.62 47.05 14.85
CA LEU A 765 8.38 47.47 13.67
C LEU A 765 8.24 48.98 13.40
N VAL A 766 7.01 49.48 13.44
CA VAL A 766 6.70 50.90 13.24
C VAL A 766 7.15 51.78 14.41
N ASN A 767 7.03 51.31 15.65
CA ASN A 767 7.44 52.08 16.83
C ASN A 767 8.97 52.21 16.95
N LYS A 768 9.73 51.21 16.49
CA LYS A 768 11.20 51.27 16.44
C LYS A 768 11.72 52.05 15.22
N GLY A 769 10.94 52.07 14.14
CA GLY A 769 11.36 52.66 12.86
C GLY A 769 12.17 51.71 11.97
N ASP A 770 12.25 50.43 12.32
CA ASP A 770 13.10 49.41 11.69
C ASP A 770 12.52 48.83 10.38
N TYR A 771 11.56 49.50 9.75
CA TYR A 771 10.94 49.02 8.51
C TYR A 771 11.83 49.26 7.29
N ASN A 772 12.01 48.21 6.49
CA ASN A 772 12.74 48.21 5.23
C ASN A 772 11.86 47.55 4.16
N TRP A 773 11.24 48.37 3.31
CA TRP A 773 10.31 47.91 2.29
C TRP A 773 10.93 47.04 1.18
N ASN A 774 12.26 46.88 1.13
CA ASN A 774 12.87 45.87 0.27
C ASN A 774 12.60 44.43 0.78
N VAL A 775 12.34 44.25 2.08
CA VAL A 775 12.07 42.94 2.70
C VAL A 775 10.63 42.49 2.40
N LYS A 776 10.48 41.44 1.58
CA LYS A 776 9.17 40.90 1.14
C LYS A 776 8.23 40.57 2.32
N TYR A 777 8.77 40.08 3.43
CA TYR A 777 8.00 39.75 4.63
C TYR A 777 7.44 40.99 5.35
N GLN A 778 8.23 42.06 5.52
CA GLN A 778 7.74 43.31 6.12
C GLN A 778 6.69 43.99 5.23
N ARG A 779 6.85 43.94 3.89
CA ARG A 779 5.76 44.35 2.98
C ARG A 779 4.52 43.46 3.12
N GLU A 780 4.66 42.15 3.38
CA GLU A 780 3.51 41.26 3.61
C GLU A 780 2.74 41.60 4.90
N VAL A 781 3.45 41.87 5.99
CA VAL A 781 2.84 42.35 7.24
C VAL A 781 2.13 43.69 7.00
N PHE A 782 2.79 44.65 6.34
CA PHE A 782 2.21 45.95 5.99
C PHE A 782 0.97 45.82 5.09
N ARG A 783 1.00 44.99 4.04
CA ARG A 783 -0.19 44.72 3.20
C ARG A 783 -1.34 44.10 3.98
N SER A 784 -1.03 43.21 4.93
CA SER A 784 -2.05 42.62 5.81
C SER A 784 -2.74 43.73 6.61
N MET A 785 -1.97 44.63 7.22
CA MET A 785 -2.49 45.77 7.99
C MET A 785 -3.21 46.81 7.12
N LEU A 786 -2.77 47.05 5.89
CA LEU A 786 -3.48 47.91 4.92
C LEU A 786 -4.85 47.33 4.57
N MET A 787 -4.96 46.02 4.35
CA MET A 787 -6.25 45.38 4.07
C MET A 787 -7.21 45.55 5.25
N THR A 788 -6.80 45.19 6.47
CA THR A 788 -7.61 45.39 7.69
C THR A 788 -7.97 46.87 7.89
N ALA A 789 -7.07 47.81 7.57
CA ALA A 789 -7.34 49.25 7.70
C ALA A 789 -8.32 49.80 6.64
N CYS A 790 -8.46 49.13 5.49
CA CYS A 790 -9.44 49.47 4.48
C CYS A 790 -10.82 48.86 4.80
N ASP A 791 -10.82 47.61 5.26
CA ASP A 791 -12.00 46.87 5.75
C ASP A 791 -12.70 47.61 6.91
N LEU A 792 -11.94 47.98 7.94
CA LEU A 792 -12.42 48.81 9.06
C LEU A 792 -12.61 50.31 8.71
N GLY A 793 -12.48 50.67 7.42
CA GLY A 793 -12.44 52.04 6.91
C GLY A 793 -13.61 52.93 7.29
N ALA A 794 -14.78 52.34 7.56
CA ALA A 794 -15.97 53.04 8.06
C ALA A 794 -15.73 53.87 9.34
N ALA A 795 -14.76 53.48 10.19
CA ALA A 795 -14.37 54.23 11.38
C ALA A 795 -13.74 55.60 11.06
N THR A 796 -13.17 55.75 9.86
CA THR A 796 -12.43 56.95 9.39
C THR A 796 -13.28 57.91 8.55
N LYS A 797 -14.53 57.54 8.25
CA LYS A 797 -15.46 58.38 7.51
C LYS A 797 -16.05 59.47 8.42
N PRO A 798 -16.57 60.59 7.88
CA PRO A 798 -17.31 61.58 8.65
C PRO A 798 -18.44 60.99 9.49
N TRP A 799 -18.77 61.61 10.63
CA TRP A 799 -19.69 61.09 11.64
C TRP A 799 -21.03 60.57 11.10
N GLU A 800 -21.67 61.30 10.17
CA GLU A 800 -22.97 60.88 9.64
C GLU A 800 -22.90 59.55 8.86
N ILE A 801 -21.84 59.37 8.07
CA ILE A 801 -21.58 58.14 7.30
C ILE A 801 -21.18 57.01 8.27
N SER A 802 -20.23 57.30 9.18
CA SER A 802 -19.73 56.31 10.15
C SER A 802 -20.85 55.79 11.06
N ARG A 803 -21.78 56.67 11.49
CA ARG A 803 -22.97 56.30 12.26
C ARG A 803 -23.93 55.42 11.46
N GLN A 804 -24.26 55.78 10.21
CA GLN A 804 -25.15 54.98 9.37
C GLN A 804 -24.56 53.58 9.12
N VAL A 805 -23.25 53.49 8.84
CA VAL A 805 -22.57 52.20 8.69
C VAL A 805 -22.61 51.38 9.98
N ALA A 806 -22.34 52.00 11.15
CA ALA A 806 -22.43 51.31 12.43
C ALA A 806 -23.86 50.78 12.71
N GLU A 807 -24.91 51.49 12.29
CA GLU A 807 -26.29 51.03 12.37
C GLU A 807 -26.59 49.83 11.44
N LEU A 808 -26.02 49.80 10.23
CA LEU A 808 -26.12 48.65 9.31
C LEU A 808 -25.40 47.41 9.85
N VAL A 809 -24.15 47.54 10.28
CA VAL A 809 -23.35 46.45 10.90
C VAL A 809 -24.08 45.88 12.11
N THR A 810 -24.57 46.75 12.99
CA THR A 810 -25.29 46.32 14.20
C THR A 810 -26.61 45.62 13.86
N SER A 811 -27.31 46.07 12.82
CA SER A 811 -28.55 45.42 12.37
C SER A 811 -28.29 44.02 11.83
N GLU A 812 -27.19 43.81 11.10
CA GLU A 812 -26.78 42.48 10.63
C GLU A 812 -26.40 41.55 11.80
N PHE A 813 -25.67 42.05 12.80
CA PHE A 813 -25.41 41.30 14.04
C PHE A 813 -26.69 40.97 14.80
N PHE A 814 -27.71 41.84 14.79
CA PHE A 814 -29.02 41.53 15.37
C PHE A 814 -29.81 40.48 14.58
N GLU A 815 -29.60 40.35 13.27
CA GLU A 815 -30.15 39.22 12.49
C GLU A 815 -29.43 37.91 12.84
N GLN A 816 -28.10 37.90 12.96
CA GLN A 816 -27.37 36.73 13.46
C GLN A 816 -27.81 36.33 14.88
N GLY A 817 -27.97 37.29 15.80
CA GLY A 817 -28.37 37.01 17.18
C GLY A 817 -29.77 36.42 17.30
N ASP A 818 -30.73 36.90 16.50
CA ASP A 818 -32.07 36.31 16.42
C ASP A 818 -32.01 34.85 15.91
N ARG A 819 -31.10 34.54 14.98
CA ARG A 819 -30.85 33.17 14.51
C ARG A 819 -30.18 32.30 15.57
N GLU A 820 -29.18 32.79 16.31
CA GLU A 820 -28.61 32.07 17.46
C GLU A 820 -29.67 31.75 18.53
N ARG A 821 -30.61 32.67 18.77
CA ARG A 821 -31.72 32.49 19.71
C ARG A 821 -32.77 31.50 19.20
N SER A 822 -33.14 31.57 17.92
CA SER A 822 -34.23 30.79 17.36
C SER A 822 -33.81 29.40 16.87
N GLU A 823 -32.67 29.28 16.18
CA GLU A 823 -32.14 28.03 15.62
C GLU A 823 -31.38 27.22 16.68
N LEU A 824 -30.47 27.87 17.43
CA LEU A 824 -29.56 27.19 18.37
C LEU A 824 -30.00 27.23 19.84
N LYS A 825 -31.07 27.96 20.17
CA LYS A 825 -31.57 28.17 21.55
C LYS A 825 -30.51 28.76 22.49
N LEU A 826 -29.56 29.53 21.95
CA LEU A 826 -28.52 30.21 22.73
C LEU A 826 -28.96 31.63 23.10
N THR A 827 -28.44 32.15 24.21
CA THR A 827 -28.54 33.59 24.53
C THR A 827 -27.43 34.34 23.80
N PRO A 828 -27.76 35.26 22.86
CA PRO A 828 -26.73 36.04 22.15
C PRO A 828 -25.97 36.97 23.10
N SER A 829 -24.73 37.32 22.76
CA SER A 829 -23.99 38.34 23.50
C SER A 829 -24.49 39.75 23.17
N ALA A 830 -24.11 40.75 23.98
CA ALA A 830 -24.66 42.11 23.92
C ALA A 830 -24.66 42.75 22.51
N ILE A 831 -23.61 42.49 21.72
CA ILE A 831 -23.45 43.06 20.37
C ILE A 831 -24.37 42.42 19.32
N PHE A 832 -24.90 41.21 19.59
CA PHE A 832 -25.86 40.50 18.74
C PHE A 832 -27.30 40.58 19.29
N ASP A 833 -27.53 41.14 20.49
CA ASP A 833 -28.86 41.19 21.09
C ASP A 833 -29.55 42.55 20.86
N ARG A 834 -30.56 42.57 19.98
CA ARG A 834 -31.39 43.76 19.71
C ARG A 834 -32.06 44.36 20.94
N ASN A 835 -32.28 43.56 21.99
CA ASN A 835 -32.86 44.03 23.25
C ASN A 835 -31.88 44.87 24.08
N ARG A 836 -30.57 44.82 23.76
CA ARG A 836 -29.48 45.55 24.43
C ARG A 836 -28.88 46.64 23.53
N LYS A 837 -29.65 47.12 22.54
CA LYS A 837 -29.23 48.17 21.59
C LYS A 837 -28.74 49.45 22.29
N ASP A 838 -29.22 49.75 23.49
CA ASP A 838 -28.76 50.90 24.27
C ASP A 838 -27.29 50.77 24.73
N GLU A 839 -26.71 49.57 24.78
CA GLU A 839 -25.27 49.36 25.02
C GLU A 839 -24.37 49.71 23.83
N LEU A 840 -24.93 49.91 22.62
CA LEU A 840 -24.15 50.13 21.41
C LEU A 840 -23.06 51.23 21.53
N PRO A 841 -23.31 52.41 22.14
CA PRO A 841 -22.26 53.43 22.29
C PRO A 841 -21.05 52.96 23.10
N ARG A 842 -21.25 52.10 24.13
CA ARG A 842 -20.15 51.53 24.93
C ARG A 842 -19.35 50.53 24.09
N LEU A 843 -20.04 49.66 23.37
CA LEU A 843 -19.43 48.63 22.52
C LEU A 843 -18.63 49.27 21.36
N GLN A 844 -19.12 50.36 20.79
CA GLN A 844 -18.41 51.14 19.76
C GLN A 844 -17.15 51.83 20.31
N LEU A 845 -17.18 52.36 21.53
CA LEU A 845 -15.98 52.91 22.19
C LEU A 845 -14.91 51.83 22.41
N GLU A 846 -15.30 50.66 22.93
CA GLU A 846 -14.41 49.51 23.14
C GLU A 846 -13.78 49.00 21.83
N TRP A 847 -14.58 48.94 20.75
CA TRP A 847 -14.11 48.55 19.41
C TRP A 847 -13.14 49.59 18.81
N ILE A 848 -13.47 50.88 18.90
CA ILE A 848 -12.60 51.96 18.41
C ILE A 848 -11.26 51.96 19.17
N ASP A 849 -11.27 51.89 20.49
CA ASP A 849 -10.05 51.99 21.30
C ASP A 849 -9.16 50.74 21.22
N SER A 850 -9.75 49.54 21.07
CA SER A 850 -9.01 48.27 21.05
C SER A 850 -8.46 47.87 19.68
N ILE A 851 -9.14 48.27 18.60
CA ILE A 851 -8.85 47.80 17.22
C ILE A 851 -8.50 48.97 16.29
N CYS A 852 -9.41 49.93 16.11
CA CYS A 852 -9.27 50.97 15.09
C CYS A 852 -8.16 51.98 15.43
N MET A 853 -8.21 52.57 16.64
CA MET A 853 -7.32 53.64 17.06
C MET A 853 -5.84 53.23 17.02
N PRO A 854 -5.41 52.06 17.54
CA PRO A 854 -4.00 51.65 17.47
C PRO A 854 -3.50 51.42 16.04
N LEU A 855 -4.37 50.88 15.16
CA LEU A 855 -4.04 50.62 13.76
C LEU A 855 -3.79 51.92 12.99
N TYR A 856 -4.71 52.89 13.06
CA TYR A 856 -4.53 54.17 12.36
C TYR A 856 -3.41 55.03 12.99
N GLN A 857 -3.17 54.93 14.30
CA GLN A 857 -1.99 55.55 14.93
C GLN A 857 -0.67 54.99 14.37
N ALA A 858 -0.56 53.66 14.18
CA ALA A 858 0.61 53.06 13.57
C ALA A 858 0.76 53.46 12.09
N LEU A 859 -0.33 53.47 11.31
CA LEU A 859 -0.29 53.88 9.91
C LEU A 859 0.11 55.35 9.72
N VAL A 860 -0.32 56.26 10.61
CA VAL A 860 0.13 57.67 10.60
C VAL A 860 1.62 57.82 10.90
N LYS A 861 2.22 56.94 11.71
CA LYS A 861 3.68 56.90 11.93
C LYS A 861 4.45 56.40 10.70
N VAL A 862 3.85 55.51 9.90
CA VAL A 862 4.41 55.11 8.59
C VAL A 862 4.30 56.25 7.58
N ASN A 863 3.16 56.95 7.55
CA ASN A 863 2.94 58.06 6.62
C ASN A 863 1.99 59.12 7.18
N GLY A 864 2.53 60.31 7.44
CA GLY A 864 1.79 61.44 8.01
C GLY A 864 0.62 61.93 7.18
N LYS A 865 0.56 61.63 5.87
CA LYS A 865 -0.58 61.98 5.01
C LYS A 865 -1.90 61.30 5.44
N LEU A 866 -1.84 60.20 6.19
CA LEU A 866 -3.02 59.51 6.73
C LEU A 866 -3.62 60.17 7.97
N LYS A 867 -3.03 61.27 8.47
CA LYS A 867 -3.50 61.98 9.66
C LYS A 867 -5.00 62.34 9.65
N PRO A 868 -5.64 62.74 8.53
CA PRO A 868 -7.08 63.02 8.48
C PRO A 868 -7.97 61.81 8.83
N MET A 869 -7.53 60.59 8.51
CA MET A 869 -8.26 59.36 8.86
C MET A 869 -8.26 59.14 10.37
N LEU A 870 -7.09 59.29 11.01
CA LEU A 870 -6.96 59.20 12.47
C LEU A 870 -7.76 60.30 13.19
N ASP A 871 -7.74 61.53 12.67
CA ASP A 871 -8.52 62.63 13.24
C ASP A 871 -10.03 62.39 13.16
N SER A 872 -10.50 61.72 12.11
CA SER A 872 -11.89 61.28 11.99
C SER A 872 -12.24 60.18 12.99
N VAL A 873 -11.36 59.21 13.22
CA VAL A 873 -11.55 58.20 14.28
C VAL A 873 -11.65 58.86 15.66
N VAL A 874 -10.79 59.85 15.97
CA VAL A 874 -10.84 60.61 17.23
C VAL A 874 -12.14 61.42 17.35
N ALA A 875 -12.59 62.07 16.28
CA ALA A 875 -13.85 62.81 16.25
C ALA A 875 -15.07 61.88 16.46
N ASN A 876 -15.10 60.74 15.78
CA ASN A 876 -16.15 59.73 15.91
C ASN A 876 -16.17 59.10 17.31
N ARG A 877 -15.00 58.80 17.90
CA ARG A 877 -14.88 58.36 19.30
C ARG A 877 -15.53 59.37 20.26
N LYS A 878 -15.24 60.67 20.08
CA LYS A 878 -15.85 61.73 20.92
C LYS A 878 -17.37 61.76 20.78
N LYS A 879 -17.91 61.53 19.59
CA LYS A 879 -19.37 61.47 19.36
C LYS A 879 -20.01 60.25 20.02
N TRP A 880 -19.37 59.09 19.98
CA TRP A 880 -19.82 57.91 20.72
C TRP A 880 -19.75 58.10 22.24
N GLU A 881 -18.73 58.80 22.75
CA GLU A 881 -18.63 59.19 24.16
C GLU A 881 -19.79 60.12 24.57
N GLU A 882 -20.09 61.15 23.77
CA GLU A 882 -21.24 62.05 23.99
C GLU A 882 -22.58 61.28 24.04
N LEU A 883 -22.74 60.21 23.25
CA LEU A 883 -23.92 59.33 23.30
C LEU A 883 -23.92 58.40 24.53
N HIS A 884 -22.77 57.85 24.90
CA HIS A 884 -22.65 56.99 26.06
C HIS A 884 -22.96 57.74 27.37
N GLN A 885 -22.42 58.95 27.54
CA GLN A 885 -22.70 59.79 28.71
C GLN A 885 -24.18 60.19 28.81
N LYS A 886 -24.83 60.51 27.68
CA LYS A 886 -26.29 60.77 27.63
C LYS A 886 -27.11 59.57 28.11
N ARG A 887 -26.73 58.34 27.72
CA ARG A 887 -27.36 57.11 28.22
C ARG A 887 -27.22 56.99 29.74
N LEU A 888 -26.00 57.13 30.28
CA LEU A 888 -25.76 57.01 31.74
C LEU A 888 -26.58 58.03 32.54
N LEU A 889 -26.71 59.27 32.06
CA LEU A 889 -27.57 60.29 32.67
C LEU A 889 -29.06 59.90 32.63
N SER A 890 -29.54 59.35 31.51
CA SER A 890 -30.94 58.88 31.38
C SER A 890 -31.26 57.67 32.29
N GLN A 891 -30.32 56.72 32.43
CA GLN A 891 -30.47 55.58 33.34
C GLN A 891 -30.45 56.04 34.80
N THR A 892 -29.57 56.98 35.15
CA THR A 892 -29.49 57.54 36.52
C THR A 892 -30.78 58.27 36.89
N THR A 893 -31.33 59.09 36.00
CA THR A 893 -32.61 59.78 36.23
C THR A 893 -33.80 58.82 36.27
N SER A 894 -33.84 57.79 35.41
CA SER A 894 -34.88 56.75 35.48
C SER A 894 -34.84 55.94 36.78
N ASN A 895 -33.64 55.59 37.26
CA ASN A 895 -33.47 54.87 38.53
C ASN A 895 -33.84 55.74 39.73
N LEU A 896 -33.57 57.05 39.68
CA LEU A 896 -33.99 58.01 40.71
C LEU A 896 -35.51 58.22 40.71
N ALA A 897 -36.16 58.18 39.55
CA ALA A 897 -37.62 58.23 39.45
C ALA A 897 -38.28 56.97 40.03
N MET A 898 -37.80 55.78 39.66
CA MET A 898 -38.33 54.51 40.19
C MET A 898 -38.09 54.36 41.71
N SER A 899 -36.98 54.87 42.25
CA SER A 899 -36.76 54.86 43.71
C SER A 899 -37.66 55.84 44.44
N LEU A 900 -38.01 56.98 43.83
CA LEU A 900 -39.00 57.93 44.38
C LEU A 900 -40.45 57.40 44.30
N GLU A 901 -40.78 56.58 43.31
CA GLU A 901 -42.09 55.91 43.22
C GLU A 901 -42.24 54.74 44.19
N SER A 902 -41.16 54.00 44.48
CA SER A 902 -41.17 52.89 45.46
C SER A 902 -41.00 53.32 46.93
N ILE A 903 -40.95 54.64 47.19
CA ILE A 903 -41.01 55.27 48.51
C ILE A 903 -42.42 55.85 48.80
N LYS A 904 -43.36 55.74 47.85
CA LYS A 904 -44.78 56.05 48.01
C LYS A 904 -45.63 54.79 48.18
#